data_AF-A0AA86MWS3-F1
#
_entry.id   AF-A0AA86MWS3-F1
#
_cell.length_a   1.000
_cell.length_b   1.000
_cell.length_c   1.000
_cell.angle_alpha   90.00
_cell.angle_beta   90.00
_cell.angle_gamma   90.00
#
_symmetry.space_group_name_H-M   'P 1'
#
loop_
_entity.id
_entity.type
_entity.pdbx_description
1 polymer ?
#
loop_
_entity_poly.entity_id
_entity_poly.type
_entity_poly.pdbx_seq_one_letter_code
_entity_poly.pdbx_strand_id
1 'polypeptide(L)'
;MDTIRKIPASMLAGMTATTPSDDPLSRGRRCLLAGSRGGLARLPAVLAGAIERALECQRDDRPFPAGTAGEVLSAAEDLLGPVEVPTEGIGTDAALERLARVLAEYGLDLSHPRAAAHLQPPPLLVAVAADALASISNASLDTYDSGPSAIAVERWLIGALARMAKLGPKADGVLTPGGSISNLMGLLLARDRAARRRGVDIRRDGVGALPGPLVLCSECAHFSVQRACAALGLGEGAVRTVPTDGGRRMCARALGGLLRDLAPRHTLVAVVATAGTTDFGTMDPIPEIAPLAAEYGVWLHIDAAYGFGALFSERLADRLAGLERADSITVDLHKLGWQPAAASILLVSDHAAFAPLDREVAYLNPTDDQAAGYDGLLGRSLQTTRRPDAVKVVATLLAYGRRGLGDMVDACHGLACRAQERIEAEPNLELVSPAELTTVVFRYRCTHRHRGDLAQIEDDINGELRRRLLERGMALIGRTAVRGQGPDSPERVCLKLTLLNPTASPHEIDHLLDAALEAGRECEEERRLSAMDRVITEDPAGDRREHDVIAIGCGPFNLGLAALASTITGLDLVVLEARPELRWHPGLMFDDARLQLSFLADLVTLVDPTHPLSFLAYLRDVDRMYPFYIREQFHPTRVEYEDYLRWAASRLPAVRFSHRVEAVHWDEARERFVVETTRGDGARLALAAKHLVIGIGTESYVPEALAGLPADRLVRAGDYLDRRSEVERASHVTVVGAGQSGAEIMVDLLTQNLAGGPAVSWLTRTRSFAPLDYTKLVLEMTTPAYVRYFHRLPQPVKDRLVAEQWQHYKGISTETLEQIHDLLYRRRLKLESSPVDLRCGVTIESARQDGSGRPVLHCRHRDTGAVFPHSTDLVIAATGYRHRRASFLGPIEGRLRRDEQGRYKVRLDHSLELADSISGRIFVAHADLHSHGAAAPDLGIAPYRNAVILNAIVGREVYRLPISTAFSTFDAPGSDTGAFVSAHPGESAVLAPACDSAPRHALRRTAGDPTRSGACRA
;
A
#
# COMPACT_ATOMS: atom_id res chain seq x y z
N MET A 1 -57.26 56.32 -36.01
CA MET A 1 -57.87 56.76 -37.28
C MET A 1 -58.27 55.53 -38.04
N ASP A 2 -59.59 55.36 -38.08
CA ASP A 2 -60.47 54.62 -38.97
C ASP A 2 -60.13 53.22 -39.51
N THR A 3 -60.84 52.16 -39.09
CA THR A 3 -62.22 51.72 -39.45
C THR A 3 -62.27 51.00 -40.83
N ILE A 4 -62.68 49.72 -40.89
CA ILE A 4 -63.88 49.13 -41.57
C ILE A 4 -63.60 47.61 -41.73
N ARG A 5 -64.44 46.58 -41.49
CA ARG A 5 -65.89 46.41 -41.23
C ARG A 5 -66.23 44.97 -40.73
N LYS A 6 -67.31 44.89 -39.93
CA LYS A 6 -68.41 43.88 -39.84
C LYS A 6 -68.27 42.56 -39.04
N ILE A 7 -69.34 42.32 -38.27
CA ILE A 7 -69.78 41.27 -37.31
C ILE A 7 -71.17 40.77 -37.82
N PRO A 8 -71.84 39.65 -37.42
CA PRO A 8 -71.46 38.29 -36.97
C PRO A 8 -72.22 37.14 -37.71
N ALA A 9 -71.94 35.89 -37.35
CA ALA A 9 -72.99 34.88 -37.11
C ALA A 9 -72.50 33.83 -36.08
N SER A 10 -72.99 33.96 -34.84
CA SER A 10 -72.93 32.92 -33.81
C SER A 10 -74.27 32.20 -33.70
N MET A 11 -74.23 30.93 -33.28
CA MET A 11 -75.33 30.03 -32.84
C MET A 11 -75.97 29.13 -33.91
N LEU A 12 -75.56 27.85 -33.98
CA LEU A 12 -76.24 26.71 -33.32
C LEU A 12 -75.66 25.33 -33.74
N ALA A 13 -75.54 24.44 -32.73
CA ALA A 13 -75.34 22.97 -32.73
C ALA A 13 -73.94 22.43 -33.12
N GLY A 14 -73.27 21.55 -32.36
CA GLY A 14 -73.60 20.82 -31.14
C GLY A 14 -72.37 19.98 -30.74
N MET A 15 -72.21 19.76 -29.44
CA MET A 15 -71.07 19.14 -28.77
C MET A 15 -70.76 17.71 -29.27
N THR A 16 -69.49 17.36 -29.43
CA THR A 16 -68.86 16.14 -28.83
C THR A 16 -67.34 16.09 -29.08
N ALA A 17 -66.60 15.74 -28.01
CA ALA A 17 -65.20 15.30 -27.93
C ALA A 17 -64.06 16.29 -28.24
N THR A 18 -63.66 17.01 -27.19
CA THR A 18 -62.33 17.60 -26.99
C THR A 18 -61.23 16.53 -26.94
N THR A 19 -60.25 16.70 -27.84
CA THR A 19 -58.79 16.44 -27.74
C THR A 19 -58.23 15.50 -26.64
N PRO A 20 -57.35 14.54 -26.99
CA PRO A 20 -56.53 13.87 -25.99
C PRO A 20 -55.52 14.86 -25.39
N SER A 21 -55.47 14.86 -24.07
CA SER A 21 -54.59 15.61 -23.18
C SER A 21 -53.12 15.58 -23.60
N ASP A 22 -52.50 16.77 -23.70
CA ASP A 22 -51.05 16.98 -23.68
C ASP A 22 -50.50 16.51 -22.33
N ASP A 23 -50.08 15.24 -22.26
CA ASP A 23 -49.38 14.65 -21.11
C ASP A 23 -47.88 15.03 -21.18
N PRO A 24 -47.31 15.72 -20.16
CA PRO A 24 -45.87 16.00 -20.08
C PRO A 24 -44.98 14.75 -20.20
N LEU A 25 -45.47 13.59 -19.78
CA LEU A 25 -44.77 12.30 -19.94
C LEU A 25 -44.66 11.89 -21.41
N SER A 26 -45.58 12.33 -22.27
CA SER A 26 -45.58 11.99 -23.70
C SER A 26 -44.55 12.77 -24.52
N ARG A 27 -44.23 14.02 -24.14
CA ARG A 27 -43.15 14.81 -24.77
C ARG A 27 -41.77 14.39 -24.26
N GLY A 28 -41.63 14.10 -22.96
CA GLY A 28 -40.39 13.57 -22.37
C GLY A 28 -39.99 12.20 -22.92
N ARG A 29 -40.96 11.29 -23.14
CA ARG A 29 -40.71 9.95 -23.71
C ARG A 29 -40.19 9.97 -25.15
N ARG A 30 -40.58 10.95 -25.97
CA ARG A 30 -40.14 11.06 -27.39
C ARG A 30 -38.69 11.51 -27.55
N CYS A 31 -38.06 12.04 -26.50
CA CYS A 31 -36.68 12.52 -26.52
C CYS A 31 -35.74 11.70 -25.62
N LEU A 32 -36.19 10.55 -25.11
CA LEU A 32 -35.41 9.69 -24.22
C LEU A 32 -34.26 8.97 -24.94
N LEU A 33 -34.49 8.51 -26.17
CA LEU A 33 -33.53 7.73 -26.95
C LEU A 33 -32.75 8.64 -27.91
N ALA A 34 -31.42 8.69 -27.78
CA ALA A 34 -30.55 9.56 -28.58
C ALA A 34 -30.67 9.33 -30.10
N GLY A 35 -30.86 8.09 -30.54
CA GLY A 35 -31.03 7.74 -31.96
C GLY A 35 -32.40 8.06 -32.57
N SER A 36 -33.38 8.45 -31.76
CA SER A 36 -34.70 8.87 -32.27
C SER A 36 -34.61 10.28 -32.88
N ARG A 37 -35.56 10.64 -33.76
CA ARG A 37 -35.62 11.99 -34.33
C ARG A 37 -35.69 13.10 -33.26
N GLY A 38 -36.44 12.86 -32.18
CA GLY A 38 -36.53 13.79 -31.05
C GLY A 38 -35.25 13.86 -30.24
N GLY A 39 -34.61 12.72 -29.98
CA GLY A 39 -33.30 12.64 -29.33
C GLY A 39 -32.21 13.36 -30.12
N LEU A 40 -32.09 13.08 -31.42
CA LEU A 40 -31.15 13.74 -32.33
C LEU A 40 -31.33 15.26 -32.38
N ALA A 41 -32.57 15.75 -32.31
CA ALA A 41 -32.85 17.19 -32.28
C ALA A 41 -32.50 17.84 -30.93
N ARG A 42 -32.63 17.09 -29.81
CA ARG A 42 -32.35 17.61 -28.45
C ARG A 42 -30.87 17.49 -28.05
N LEU A 43 -30.19 16.45 -28.50
CA LEU A 43 -28.82 16.12 -28.08
C LEU A 43 -27.81 17.27 -28.24
N PRO A 44 -27.82 18.08 -29.32
CA PRO A 44 -26.90 19.21 -29.44
C PRO A 44 -27.03 20.22 -28.31
N ALA A 45 -28.26 20.53 -27.86
CA ALA A 45 -28.48 21.46 -26.76
C ALA A 45 -28.01 20.89 -25.42
N VAL A 46 -28.23 19.60 -25.19
CA VAL A 46 -27.79 18.90 -23.96
C VAL A 46 -26.26 18.85 -23.89
N LEU A 47 -25.60 18.53 -25.00
CA LEU A 47 -24.13 18.53 -25.07
C LEU A 47 -23.57 19.95 -24.93
N ALA A 48 -24.19 20.94 -25.56
CA ALA A 48 -23.76 22.34 -25.46
C ALA A 48 -23.79 22.82 -24.00
N GLY A 49 -24.86 22.58 -23.25
CA GLY A 49 -24.95 22.96 -21.83
C GLY A 49 -23.87 22.30 -20.96
N ALA A 50 -23.61 20.99 -21.17
CA ALA A 50 -22.54 20.29 -20.45
C ALA A 50 -21.15 20.83 -20.79
N ILE A 51 -20.90 21.18 -22.06
CA ILE A 51 -19.64 21.75 -22.53
C ILE A 51 -19.46 23.17 -21.98
N GLU A 52 -20.49 24.02 -22.01
CA GLU A 52 -20.48 25.35 -21.41
C GLU A 52 -20.11 25.27 -19.92
N ARG A 53 -20.71 24.34 -19.19
CA ARG A 53 -20.38 24.13 -17.77
C ARG A 53 -18.95 23.64 -17.55
N ALA A 54 -18.42 22.80 -18.44
CA ALA A 54 -17.03 22.36 -18.40
C ALA A 54 -16.06 23.53 -18.67
N LEU A 55 -16.38 24.40 -19.64
CA LEU A 55 -15.58 25.59 -19.97
C LEU A 55 -15.55 26.59 -18.81
N GLU A 56 -16.68 26.82 -18.13
CA GLU A 56 -16.75 27.68 -16.95
C GLU A 56 -15.90 27.17 -15.76
N CYS A 57 -15.64 25.86 -15.73
CA CYS A 57 -14.87 25.20 -14.68
C CYS A 57 -13.43 24.88 -15.10
N GLN A 58 -13.07 25.07 -16.37
CA GLN A 58 -11.76 24.72 -16.88
C GLN A 58 -10.70 25.64 -16.26
N ARG A 59 -9.52 25.07 -16.01
CA ARG A 59 -8.37 25.81 -15.47
C ARG A 59 -7.50 26.27 -16.63
N ASP A 60 -7.18 27.55 -16.64
CA ASP A 60 -6.35 28.12 -17.71
C ASP A 60 -4.85 28.04 -17.39
N ASP A 61 -4.45 27.92 -16.12
CA ASP A 61 -3.07 28.06 -15.68
C ASP A 61 -2.33 26.73 -15.40
N ARG A 62 -3.06 25.60 -15.37
CA ARG A 62 -2.55 24.32 -14.83
C ARG A 62 -3.15 23.09 -15.52
N PRO A 63 -2.36 22.02 -15.75
CA PRO A 63 -2.85 20.79 -16.36
C PRO A 63 -3.76 19.92 -15.47
N PHE A 64 -3.73 20.01 -14.14
CA PHE A 64 -4.58 19.22 -13.22
C PHE A 64 -4.60 19.89 -11.82
N PRO A 65 -5.44 19.47 -10.86
CA PRO A 65 -5.69 20.26 -9.64
C PRO A 65 -4.50 20.25 -8.69
N ALA A 66 -4.32 21.35 -7.96
CA ALA A 66 -3.41 21.40 -6.83
C ALA A 66 -4.04 20.72 -5.60
N GLY A 67 -3.19 20.09 -4.80
CA GLY A 67 -3.57 19.29 -3.64
C GLY A 67 -2.88 17.92 -3.67
N THR A 68 -2.85 17.28 -2.51
CA THR A 68 -2.45 15.88 -2.42
C THR A 68 -3.46 14.99 -3.16
N ALA A 69 -3.04 13.79 -3.54
CA ALA A 69 -3.94 12.84 -4.22
C ALA A 69 -5.21 12.55 -3.40
N GLY A 70 -5.11 12.48 -2.07
CA GLY A 70 -6.25 12.25 -1.19
C GLY A 70 -7.24 13.42 -1.18
N GLU A 71 -6.75 14.66 -1.12
CA GLU A 71 -7.60 15.86 -1.14
C GLU A 71 -8.35 16.01 -2.47
N VAL A 72 -7.66 15.80 -3.59
CA VAL A 72 -8.27 15.89 -4.93
C VAL A 72 -9.34 14.83 -5.13
N LEU A 73 -9.06 13.59 -4.74
CA LEU A 73 -10.02 12.48 -4.87
C LEU A 73 -11.25 12.70 -3.98
N SER A 74 -11.04 13.08 -2.72
CA SER A 74 -12.14 13.37 -1.78
C SER A 74 -13.03 14.50 -2.31
N ALA A 75 -12.44 15.59 -2.81
CA ALA A 75 -13.20 16.72 -3.33
C ALA A 75 -14.02 16.36 -4.58
N ALA A 76 -13.49 15.49 -5.45
CA ALA A 76 -14.21 14.97 -6.61
C ALA A 76 -15.39 14.05 -6.19
N GLU A 77 -15.18 13.17 -5.20
CA GLU A 77 -16.20 12.28 -4.65
C GLU A 77 -17.33 13.07 -3.96
N ASP A 78 -16.98 14.07 -3.15
CA ASP A 78 -17.93 14.95 -2.47
C ASP A 78 -18.87 15.65 -3.46
N LEU A 79 -18.38 15.98 -4.67
CA LEU A 79 -19.19 16.61 -5.71
C LEU A 79 -20.22 15.66 -6.33
N LEU A 80 -19.92 14.35 -6.38
CA LEU A 80 -20.84 13.33 -6.88
C LEU A 80 -21.97 13.06 -5.86
N GLY A 81 -21.64 13.12 -4.57
CA GLY A 81 -22.55 12.87 -3.47
C GLY A 81 -22.27 11.51 -2.79
N PRO A 82 -23.23 11.01 -1.99
CA PRO A 82 -23.06 9.74 -1.26
C PRO A 82 -22.71 8.56 -2.18
N VAL A 83 -21.89 7.64 -1.68
CA VAL A 83 -21.46 6.43 -2.39
C VAL A 83 -22.58 5.39 -2.42
N GLU A 84 -23.64 5.71 -3.15
CA GLU A 84 -24.78 4.82 -3.42
C GLU A 84 -25.42 5.18 -4.77
N VAL A 85 -26.16 4.24 -5.35
CA VAL A 85 -26.99 4.54 -6.52
C VAL A 85 -28.22 5.31 -6.03
N PRO A 86 -28.48 6.56 -6.50
CA PRO A 86 -29.61 7.34 -6.01
C PRO A 86 -30.96 6.68 -6.31
N THR A 87 -31.86 6.66 -5.31
CA THR A 87 -33.24 6.18 -5.50
C THR A 87 -34.01 7.05 -6.50
N GLU A 88 -33.75 8.36 -6.51
CA GLU A 88 -34.35 9.32 -7.42
C GLU A 88 -33.27 10.00 -8.28
N GLY A 89 -33.53 10.12 -9.59
CA GLY A 89 -32.63 10.81 -10.51
C GLY A 89 -32.81 12.33 -10.46
N ILE A 90 -31.71 13.08 -10.61
CA ILE A 90 -31.70 14.55 -10.63
C ILE A 90 -32.00 15.17 -12.01
N GLY A 91 -32.29 14.34 -13.02
CA GLY A 91 -32.52 14.75 -14.40
C GLY A 91 -31.24 14.82 -15.25
N THR A 92 -31.39 14.75 -16.57
CA THR A 92 -30.27 14.67 -17.53
C THR A 92 -29.33 15.87 -17.46
N ASP A 93 -29.88 17.08 -17.50
CA ASP A 93 -29.07 18.30 -17.60
C ASP A 93 -28.27 18.52 -16.31
N ALA A 94 -28.90 18.43 -15.14
CA ALA A 94 -28.22 18.54 -13.84
C ALA A 94 -27.17 17.44 -13.59
N ALA A 95 -27.43 16.21 -14.06
CA ALA A 95 -26.45 15.12 -13.96
C ALA A 95 -25.21 15.38 -14.83
N LEU A 96 -25.41 15.84 -16.06
CA LEU A 96 -24.32 16.17 -16.98
C LEU A 96 -23.54 17.40 -16.53
N GLU A 97 -24.22 18.44 -16.04
CA GLU A 97 -23.55 19.61 -15.43
C GLU A 97 -22.68 19.20 -14.24
N ARG A 98 -23.19 18.33 -13.35
CA ARG A 98 -22.41 17.82 -12.21
C ARG A 98 -21.18 17.06 -12.67
N LEU A 99 -21.31 16.15 -13.64
CA LEU A 99 -20.18 15.40 -14.18
C LEU A 99 -19.20 16.29 -14.94
N ALA A 100 -19.69 17.28 -15.69
CA ALA A 100 -18.85 18.26 -16.38
C ALA A 100 -17.98 19.03 -15.38
N ARG A 101 -18.55 19.43 -14.23
CA ARG A 101 -17.77 20.03 -13.13
C ARG A 101 -16.72 19.08 -12.56
N VAL A 102 -17.07 17.83 -12.26
CA VAL A 102 -16.08 16.84 -11.76
C VAL A 102 -14.90 16.71 -12.73
N LEU A 103 -15.19 16.50 -14.01
CA LEU A 103 -14.17 16.28 -15.02
C LEU A 103 -13.34 17.54 -15.30
N ALA A 104 -13.94 18.73 -15.30
CA ALA A 104 -13.24 19.98 -15.56
C ALA A 104 -12.43 20.48 -14.35
N GLU A 105 -13.00 20.42 -13.13
CA GLU A 105 -12.37 20.93 -11.90
C GLU A 105 -11.33 19.95 -11.32
N TYR A 106 -11.50 18.63 -11.52
CA TYR A 106 -10.61 17.62 -10.91
C TYR A 106 -9.95 16.67 -11.92
N GLY A 107 -10.28 16.79 -13.22
CA GLY A 107 -9.65 15.99 -14.27
C GLY A 107 -8.28 16.52 -14.71
N LEU A 108 -7.72 15.83 -15.71
CA LEU A 108 -6.46 16.18 -16.38
C LEU A 108 -6.76 16.86 -17.72
N ASP A 109 -6.20 18.06 -17.91
CA ASP A 109 -6.16 18.75 -19.20
C ASP A 109 -4.92 18.33 -19.98
N LEU A 110 -5.11 17.39 -20.91
CA LEU A 110 -4.07 16.92 -21.83
C LEU A 110 -3.74 17.92 -22.94
N SER A 111 -4.59 18.94 -23.15
CA SER A 111 -4.32 20.02 -24.10
C SER A 111 -3.41 21.09 -23.52
N HIS A 112 -3.17 21.06 -22.21
CA HIS A 112 -2.20 21.94 -21.57
C HIS A 112 -0.76 21.53 -21.93
N PRO A 113 0.12 22.45 -22.38
CA PRO A 113 1.50 22.14 -22.81
C PRO A 113 2.38 21.45 -21.75
N ARG A 114 2.09 21.68 -20.46
CA ARG A 114 2.78 21.05 -19.32
C ARG A 114 2.26 19.64 -18.97
N ALA A 115 1.32 19.09 -19.74
CA ALA A 115 0.87 17.69 -19.62
C ALA A 115 1.67 16.80 -20.58
N ALA A 116 2.79 16.27 -20.11
CA ALA A 116 3.79 15.61 -20.94
C ALA A 116 4.33 14.30 -20.32
N ALA A 117 3.51 13.51 -19.62
CA ALA A 117 4.00 12.31 -18.92
C ALA A 117 3.90 11.00 -19.70
N HIS A 118 2.73 10.74 -20.27
CA HIS A 118 2.33 9.42 -20.73
C HIS A 118 1.97 9.44 -22.21
N LEU A 119 1.83 8.26 -22.81
CA LEU A 119 1.39 8.06 -24.19
C LEU A 119 -0.13 8.28 -24.33
N GLN A 120 -0.61 9.42 -23.84
CA GLN A 120 -2.01 9.81 -23.85
C GLN A 120 -2.11 11.22 -24.47
N PRO A 121 -2.49 11.32 -25.75
CA PRO A 121 -2.58 12.60 -26.45
C PRO A 121 -3.84 13.39 -26.05
N PRO A 122 -3.85 14.72 -26.21
CA PRO A 122 -5.12 15.45 -26.28
C PRO A 122 -5.94 14.90 -27.47
N PRO A 123 -7.21 14.53 -27.28
CA PRO A 123 -8.03 14.00 -28.37
C PRO A 123 -8.38 15.10 -29.38
N LEU A 124 -8.42 14.76 -30.67
CA LEU A 124 -8.84 15.71 -31.70
C LEU A 124 -10.36 15.99 -31.61
N LEU A 125 -10.74 17.24 -31.81
CA LEU A 125 -12.14 17.67 -31.82
C LEU A 125 -13.00 16.83 -32.79
N VAL A 126 -12.49 16.56 -33.99
CA VAL A 126 -13.19 15.72 -34.98
C VAL A 126 -13.42 14.29 -34.48
N ALA A 127 -12.46 13.74 -33.73
CA ALA A 127 -12.55 12.39 -33.20
C ALA A 127 -13.63 12.32 -32.11
N VAL A 128 -13.68 13.30 -31.19
CA VAL A 128 -14.72 13.39 -30.15
C VAL A 128 -16.11 13.59 -30.75
N ALA A 129 -16.25 14.47 -31.73
CA ALA A 129 -17.53 14.69 -32.41
C ALA A 129 -18.03 13.44 -33.16
N ALA A 130 -17.12 12.73 -33.84
CA ALA A 130 -17.44 11.47 -34.51
C ALA A 130 -17.71 10.33 -33.52
N ASP A 131 -17.09 10.34 -32.33
CA ASP A 131 -17.35 9.38 -31.26
C ASP A 131 -18.78 9.54 -30.70
N ALA A 132 -19.29 10.77 -30.63
CA ALA A 132 -20.70 11.00 -30.31
C ALA A 132 -21.64 10.38 -31.36
N LEU A 133 -21.32 10.50 -32.66
CA LEU A 133 -22.08 9.83 -33.73
C LEU A 133 -22.03 8.30 -33.62
N ALA A 134 -20.86 7.76 -33.30
CA ALA A 134 -20.66 6.33 -33.05
C ALA A 134 -21.56 5.85 -31.89
N SER A 135 -21.58 6.59 -30.77
CA SER A 135 -22.44 6.31 -29.60
C SER A 135 -23.94 6.41 -29.90
N ILE A 136 -24.36 7.37 -30.74
CA ILE A 136 -25.76 7.50 -31.16
C ILE A 136 -26.22 6.26 -31.92
N SER A 137 -25.38 5.72 -32.81
CA SER A 137 -25.72 4.52 -33.57
C SER A 137 -25.78 3.26 -32.70
N ASN A 138 -24.91 3.20 -31.69
CA ASN A 138 -24.68 2.02 -30.84
C ASN A 138 -24.60 0.70 -31.63
N ALA A 139 -24.06 0.75 -32.85
CA ALA A 139 -23.91 -0.40 -33.71
C ALA A 139 -22.99 -1.45 -33.08
N SER A 140 -23.17 -2.72 -33.44
CA SER A 140 -22.23 -3.79 -33.10
C SER A 140 -21.64 -4.41 -34.35
N LEU A 141 -20.33 -4.72 -34.33
CA LEU A 141 -19.59 -5.13 -35.51
C LEU A 141 -19.41 -6.64 -35.66
N ASP A 142 -19.93 -7.44 -34.72
CA ASP A 142 -19.92 -8.89 -34.79
C ASP A 142 -20.74 -9.44 -35.96
N THR A 143 -21.92 -8.87 -36.22
CA THR A 143 -22.85 -9.35 -37.27
C THR A 143 -23.23 -8.25 -38.25
N TYR A 144 -23.52 -8.61 -39.51
CA TYR A 144 -23.89 -7.64 -40.54
C TYR A 144 -25.16 -6.85 -40.19
N ASP A 145 -26.18 -7.52 -39.65
CA ASP A 145 -27.47 -6.95 -39.29
C ASP A 145 -27.43 -6.00 -38.07
N SER A 146 -26.36 -6.04 -37.28
CA SER A 146 -26.15 -5.15 -36.13
C SER A 146 -25.46 -3.82 -36.46
N GLY A 147 -24.88 -3.68 -37.67
CA GLY A 147 -24.07 -2.50 -37.98
C GLY A 147 -23.39 -2.49 -39.35
N PRO A 148 -24.13 -2.60 -40.47
CA PRO A 148 -23.53 -2.77 -41.79
C PRO A 148 -22.67 -1.56 -42.22
N SER A 149 -23.09 -0.34 -41.86
CA SER A 149 -22.32 0.88 -42.13
C SER A 149 -21.04 0.94 -41.30
N ALA A 150 -21.09 0.54 -40.03
CA ALA A 150 -19.91 0.50 -39.17
C ALA A 150 -18.88 -0.56 -39.63
N ILE A 151 -19.35 -1.72 -40.08
CA ILE A 151 -18.50 -2.76 -40.68
C ILE A 151 -17.80 -2.22 -41.92
N ALA A 152 -18.51 -1.52 -42.81
CA ALA A 152 -17.91 -0.93 -44.00
C ALA A 152 -16.81 0.10 -43.65
N VAL A 153 -17.05 0.94 -42.63
CA VAL A 153 -16.08 1.92 -42.12
C VAL A 153 -14.84 1.23 -41.57
N GLU A 154 -15.00 0.17 -40.78
CA GLU A 154 -13.85 -0.58 -40.24
C GLU A 154 -13.07 -1.31 -41.33
N ARG A 155 -13.74 -1.99 -42.27
CA ARG A 155 -13.06 -2.63 -43.41
C ARG A 155 -12.24 -1.63 -44.22
N TRP A 156 -12.78 -0.43 -44.45
CA TRP A 156 -12.05 0.64 -45.12
C TRP A 156 -10.82 1.08 -44.33
N LEU A 157 -10.96 1.26 -43.01
CA LEU A 157 -9.86 1.65 -42.13
C LEU A 157 -8.73 0.61 -42.13
N ILE A 158 -9.08 -0.67 -41.90
CA ILE A 158 -8.11 -1.78 -41.90
C ILE A 158 -7.35 -1.83 -43.23
N GLY A 159 -8.06 -1.75 -44.36
CA GLY A 159 -7.42 -1.72 -45.68
C GLY A 159 -6.53 -0.49 -45.89
N ALA A 160 -6.89 0.68 -45.35
CA ALA A 160 -6.06 1.87 -45.41
C ALA A 160 -4.77 1.73 -44.59
N LEU A 161 -4.87 1.24 -43.34
CA LEU A 161 -3.71 1.06 -42.46
C LEU A 161 -2.79 -0.07 -42.93
N ALA A 162 -3.35 -1.19 -43.41
CA ALA A 162 -2.57 -2.29 -43.98
C ALA A 162 -1.74 -1.85 -45.20
N ARG A 163 -2.34 -1.05 -46.10
CA ARG A 163 -1.61 -0.44 -47.23
C ARG A 163 -0.53 0.54 -46.76
N MET A 164 -0.81 1.33 -45.73
CA MET A 164 0.19 2.25 -45.17
C MET A 164 1.38 1.50 -44.55
N ALA A 165 1.12 0.34 -43.94
CA ALA A 165 2.13 -0.59 -43.45
C ALA A 165 2.81 -1.42 -44.56
N LYS A 166 2.43 -1.20 -45.84
CA LYS A 166 2.92 -1.92 -47.02
C LYS A 166 2.70 -3.45 -46.96
N LEU A 167 1.68 -3.90 -46.23
CA LEU A 167 1.29 -5.30 -46.21
C LEU A 167 0.65 -5.72 -47.54
N GLY A 168 0.73 -7.01 -47.86
CA GLY A 168 0.20 -7.57 -49.10
C GLY A 168 -1.34 -7.59 -49.18
N PRO A 169 -1.91 -7.97 -50.33
CA PRO A 169 -3.36 -7.93 -50.58
C PRO A 169 -4.18 -8.92 -49.72
N LYS A 170 -3.52 -9.88 -49.06
CA LYS A 170 -4.17 -10.83 -48.14
C LYS A 170 -4.32 -10.28 -46.73
N ALA A 171 -3.72 -9.12 -46.44
CA ALA A 171 -3.72 -8.53 -45.13
C ALA A 171 -5.13 -8.17 -44.68
N ASP A 172 -5.37 -8.31 -43.38
CA ASP A 172 -6.63 -7.98 -42.73
C ASP A 172 -6.32 -7.51 -41.30
N GLY A 173 -7.36 -7.24 -40.53
CA GLY A 173 -7.21 -6.77 -39.17
C GLY A 173 -8.53 -6.52 -38.49
N VAL A 174 -8.43 -6.08 -37.24
CA VAL A 174 -9.59 -5.80 -36.40
C VAL A 174 -9.24 -4.76 -35.35
N LEU A 175 -10.22 -3.92 -35.00
CA LEU A 175 -10.06 -3.02 -33.86
C LEU A 175 -10.16 -3.78 -32.54
N THR A 176 -9.36 -3.37 -31.57
CA THR A 176 -9.30 -3.95 -30.23
C THR A 176 -9.39 -2.83 -29.16
N PRO A 177 -9.69 -3.16 -27.89
CA PRO A 177 -9.88 -2.16 -26.85
C PRO A 177 -8.55 -1.61 -26.28
N GLY A 178 -7.41 -1.95 -26.89
CA GLY A 178 -6.09 -1.41 -26.53
C GLY A 178 -4.93 -2.29 -26.98
N GLY A 179 -3.73 -1.71 -27.09
CA GLY A 179 -2.53 -2.42 -27.55
C GLY A 179 -2.19 -3.68 -26.75
N SER A 180 -2.52 -3.72 -25.46
CA SER A 180 -2.39 -4.93 -24.64
C SER A 180 -3.21 -6.11 -25.17
N ILE A 181 -4.43 -5.87 -25.64
CA ILE A 181 -5.28 -6.90 -26.25
C ILE A 181 -4.85 -7.21 -27.68
N SER A 182 -4.39 -6.22 -28.44
CA SER A 182 -3.77 -6.46 -29.75
C SER A 182 -2.54 -7.38 -29.65
N ASN A 183 -1.63 -7.14 -28.68
CA ASN A 183 -0.48 -8.01 -28.44
C ASN A 183 -0.92 -9.41 -27.96
N LEU A 184 -1.92 -9.50 -27.07
CA LEU A 184 -2.49 -10.77 -26.63
C LEU A 184 -3.01 -11.58 -27.82
N MET A 185 -3.81 -10.95 -28.68
CA MET A 185 -4.35 -11.59 -29.88
C MET A 185 -3.23 -11.95 -30.86
N GLY A 186 -2.27 -11.07 -31.11
CA GLY A 186 -1.11 -11.36 -31.95
C GLY A 186 -0.34 -12.61 -31.48
N LEU A 187 -0.11 -12.73 -30.18
CA LEU A 187 0.54 -13.89 -29.57
C LEU A 187 -0.36 -15.14 -29.52
N LEU A 188 -1.67 -14.98 -29.42
CA LEU A 188 -2.63 -16.08 -29.57
C LEU A 188 -2.52 -16.71 -30.97
N LEU A 189 -2.54 -15.87 -32.02
CA LEU A 189 -2.41 -16.34 -33.39
C LEU A 189 -1.04 -17.00 -33.63
N ALA A 190 0.02 -16.41 -33.06
CA ALA A 190 1.37 -16.97 -33.12
C ALA A 190 1.47 -18.35 -32.43
N ARG A 191 0.90 -18.49 -31.22
CA ARG A 191 0.87 -19.74 -30.45
C ARG A 191 0.18 -20.83 -31.23
N ASP A 192 -1.01 -20.54 -31.76
CA ASP A 192 -1.81 -21.53 -32.47
C ASP A 192 -1.16 -21.94 -33.81
N ARG A 193 -0.47 -21.02 -34.51
CA ARG A 193 0.37 -21.39 -35.67
C ARG A 193 1.54 -22.28 -35.27
N ALA A 194 2.25 -21.95 -34.19
CA ALA A 194 3.37 -22.75 -33.70
C ALA A 194 2.93 -24.15 -33.28
N ALA A 195 1.78 -24.25 -32.59
CA ALA A 195 1.16 -25.51 -32.20
C ALA A 195 0.75 -26.37 -33.40
N ARG A 196 0.10 -25.78 -34.41
CA ARG A 196 -0.28 -26.49 -35.64
C ARG A 196 0.93 -27.09 -36.35
N ARG A 197 2.06 -26.40 -36.39
CA ARG A 197 3.32 -26.94 -36.95
C ARG A 197 3.88 -28.13 -36.16
N ARG A 198 3.51 -28.26 -34.89
CA ARG A 198 3.80 -29.42 -34.03
C ARG A 198 2.71 -30.49 -34.07
N GLY A 199 1.68 -30.32 -34.92
CA GLY A 199 0.54 -31.24 -35.00
C GLY A 199 -0.43 -31.14 -33.83
N VAL A 200 -0.41 -30.04 -33.07
CA VAL A 200 -1.26 -29.78 -31.91
C VAL A 200 -2.36 -28.78 -32.27
N ASP A 201 -3.62 -29.10 -31.94
CA ASP A 201 -4.74 -28.15 -32.02
C ASP A 201 -5.06 -27.64 -30.61
N ILE A 202 -4.59 -26.43 -30.28
CA ILE A 202 -4.74 -25.86 -28.93
C ILE A 202 -6.20 -25.76 -28.49
N ARG A 203 -7.15 -25.57 -29.42
CA ARG A 203 -8.57 -25.47 -29.09
C ARG A 203 -9.14 -26.78 -28.57
N ARG A 204 -8.62 -27.90 -29.07
CA ARG A 204 -9.06 -29.25 -28.70
C ARG A 204 -8.18 -29.86 -27.61
N ASP A 205 -6.88 -29.72 -27.76
CA ASP A 205 -5.85 -30.44 -26.98
C ASP A 205 -5.37 -29.62 -25.77
N GLY A 206 -5.66 -28.32 -25.73
CA GLY A 206 -5.23 -27.39 -24.68
C GLY A 206 -3.77 -26.97 -24.78
N VAL A 207 -3.39 -25.94 -24.01
CA VAL A 207 -2.03 -25.37 -24.05
C VAL A 207 -0.95 -26.31 -23.50
N GLY A 208 -1.32 -27.21 -22.58
CA GLY A 208 -0.39 -28.19 -21.99
C GLY A 208 0.18 -29.20 -23.00
N ALA A 209 -0.45 -29.35 -24.17
CA ALA A 209 0.07 -30.17 -25.26
C ALA A 209 1.23 -29.50 -26.03
N LEU A 210 1.52 -28.22 -25.80
CA LEU A 210 2.58 -27.48 -26.47
C LEU A 210 3.90 -27.57 -25.66
N PRO A 211 4.94 -28.26 -26.17
CA PRO A 211 6.16 -28.48 -25.38
C PRO A 211 7.05 -27.23 -25.35
N GLY A 212 7.35 -26.76 -24.14
CA GLY A 212 8.30 -25.67 -23.87
C GLY A 212 8.11 -24.43 -24.75
N PRO A 213 6.93 -23.77 -24.74
CA PRO A 213 6.67 -22.62 -25.58
C PRO A 213 7.51 -21.41 -25.13
N LEU A 214 8.14 -20.70 -26.07
CA LEU A 214 8.92 -19.50 -25.80
C LEU A 214 8.55 -18.33 -26.72
N VAL A 215 8.46 -17.14 -26.15
CA VAL A 215 8.33 -15.86 -26.85
C VAL A 215 9.59 -15.04 -26.58
N LEU A 216 10.22 -14.51 -27.63
CA LEU A 216 11.41 -13.67 -27.50
C LEU A 216 11.04 -12.20 -27.71
N CYS A 217 11.49 -11.31 -26.84
CA CYS A 217 11.29 -9.86 -26.96
C CYS A 217 12.49 -9.10 -26.38
N SER A 218 12.61 -7.80 -26.61
CA SER A 218 13.71 -7.02 -26.04
C SER A 218 13.53 -6.81 -24.54
N GLU A 219 14.59 -6.50 -23.81
CA GLU A 219 14.50 -6.07 -22.40
C GLU A 219 13.64 -4.80 -22.21
N CYS A 220 13.48 -3.99 -23.26
CA CYS A 220 12.65 -2.80 -23.27
C CYS A 220 11.25 -3.01 -23.87
N ALA A 221 10.87 -4.25 -24.20
CA ALA A 221 9.55 -4.57 -24.71
C ALA A 221 8.48 -4.26 -23.67
N HIS A 222 7.29 -3.88 -24.14
CA HIS A 222 6.18 -3.56 -23.25
C HIS A 222 5.75 -4.81 -22.46
N PHE A 223 5.47 -4.64 -21.16
CA PHE A 223 5.13 -5.73 -20.24
C PHE A 223 3.86 -6.52 -20.63
N SER A 224 3.07 -6.02 -21.60
CA SER A 224 1.91 -6.74 -22.14
C SER A 224 2.29 -8.05 -22.80
N VAL A 225 3.55 -8.24 -23.24
CA VAL A 225 4.03 -9.53 -23.77
C VAL A 225 4.01 -10.61 -22.68
N GLN A 226 4.55 -10.31 -21.50
CA GLN A 226 4.54 -11.20 -20.32
C GLN A 226 3.10 -11.47 -19.87
N ARG A 227 2.27 -10.42 -19.75
CA ARG A 227 0.85 -10.57 -19.38
C ARG A 227 0.07 -11.40 -20.39
N ALA A 228 0.34 -11.24 -21.68
CA ALA A 228 -0.27 -12.05 -22.72
C ALA A 228 0.13 -13.51 -22.61
N CYS A 229 1.41 -13.82 -22.38
CA CYS A 229 1.86 -15.20 -22.15
C CYS A 229 1.20 -15.83 -20.92
N ALA A 230 1.07 -15.08 -19.82
CA ALA A 230 0.34 -15.53 -18.64
C ALA A 230 -1.14 -15.82 -18.96
N ALA A 231 -1.84 -14.89 -19.61
CA ALA A 231 -3.25 -15.05 -19.97
C ALA A 231 -3.51 -16.20 -20.97
N LEU A 232 -2.55 -16.49 -21.86
CA LEU A 232 -2.62 -17.60 -22.81
C LEU A 232 -2.28 -18.97 -22.20
N GLY A 233 -1.93 -19.02 -20.91
CA GLY A 233 -1.56 -20.25 -20.20
C GLY A 233 -0.13 -20.72 -20.46
N LEU A 234 0.74 -19.85 -21.01
CA LEU A 234 2.16 -20.12 -21.22
C LEU A 234 3.01 -19.79 -19.97
N GLY A 235 2.54 -18.85 -19.15
CA GLY A 235 3.25 -18.31 -17.99
C GLY A 235 4.24 -17.20 -18.37
N GLU A 236 4.58 -16.31 -17.42
CA GLU A 236 5.54 -15.22 -17.70
C GLU A 236 6.96 -15.74 -17.97
N GLY A 237 7.33 -16.87 -17.39
CA GLY A 237 8.61 -17.56 -17.66
C GLY A 237 8.77 -18.07 -19.09
N ALA A 238 7.70 -18.08 -19.90
CA ALA A 238 7.79 -18.35 -21.34
C ALA A 238 8.39 -17.18 -22.13
N VAL A 239 8.52 -15.99 -21.52
CA VAL A 239 9.14 -14.84 -22.16
C VAL A 239 10.65 -14.86 -21.91
N ARG A 240 11.43 -14.95 -22.98
CA ARG A 240 12.88 -14.78 -22.96
C ARG A 240 13.23 -13.38 -23.47
N THR A 241 13.78 -12.55 -22.61
CA THR A 241 14.31 -11.24 -23.01
C THR A 241 15.61 -11.37 -23.79
N VAL A 242 15.77 -10.49 -24.78
CA VAL A 242 16.95 -10.33 -25.61
C VAL A 242 17.64 -9.02 -25.21
N PRO A 243 18.96 -9.04 -24.94
CA PRO A 243 19.71 -7.84 -24.59
C PRO A 243 19.54 -6.70 -25.60
N THR A 244 19.58 -5.47 -25.10
CA THR A 244 19.54 -4.26 -25.93
C THR A 244 20.93 -3.67 -26.19
N ASP A 245 21.08 -2.88 -27.26
CA ASP A 245 22.30 -2.16 -27.60
C ASP A 245 22.42 -0.81 -26.84
N GLY A 246 23.46 -0.03 -27.15
CA GLY A 246 23.68 1.30 -26.57
C GLY A 246 22.51 2.27 -26.74
N GLY A 247 21.71 2.10 -27.79
CA GLY A 247 20.50 2.88 -28.08
C GLY A 247 19.22 2.23 -27.56
N ARG A 248 19.32 1.20 -26.70
CA ARG A 248 18.17 0.47 -26.13
C ARG A 248 17.27 -0.16 -27.19
N ARG A 249 17.89 -0.66 -28.26
CA ARG A 249 17.23 -1.44 -29.33
C ARG A 249 17.64 -2.89 -29.21
N MET A 250 16.76 -3.83 -29.55
CA MET A 250 17.07 -5.26 -29.52
C MET A 250 18.36 -5.58 -30.29
N CYS A 251 19.30 -6.30 -29.66
CA CYS A 251 20.51 -6.75 -30.33
C CYS A 251 20.21 -7.96 -31.24
N ALA A 252 20.14 -7.74 -32.56
CA ALA A 252 19.86 -8.78 -33.54
C ALA A 252 20.86 -9.96 -33.49
N ARG A 253 22.14 -9.69 -33.17
CA ARG A 253 23.15 -10.73 -32.98
C ARG A 253 22.81 -11.64 -31.79
N ALA A 254 22.39 -11.07 -30.67
CA ALA A 254 21.99 -11.83 -29.49
C ALA A 254 20.73 -12.64 -29.76
N LEU A 255 19.74 -12.06 -30.47
CA LEU A 255 18.57 -12.78 -30.94
C LEU A 255 18.95 -14.00 -31.79
N GLY A 256 19.84 -13.83 -32.77
CA GLY A 256 20.29 -14.92 -33.64
C GLY A 256 20.97 -16.07 -32.87
N GLY A 257 21.75 -15.74 -31.83
CA GLY A 257 22.32 -16.74 -30.92
C GLY A 257 21.24 -17.51 -30.15
N LEU A 258 20.29 -16.79 -29.54
CA LEU A 258 19.19 -17.40 -28.78
C LEU A 258 18.30 -18.30 -29.66
N LEU A 259 17.95 -17.86 -30.87
CA LEU A 259 17.16 -18.66 -31.81
C LEU A 259 17.86 -19.99 -32.14
N ARG A 260 19.17 -19.94 -32.44
CA ARG A 260 19.98 -21.13 -32.72
C ARG A 260 20.02 -22.10 -31.54
N ASP A 261 20.19 -21.59 -30.33
CA ASP A 261 20.38 -22.41 -29.13
C ASP A 261 19.07 -23.01 -28.58
N LEU A 262 17.94 -22.33 -28.80
CA LEU A 262 16.64 -22.68 -28.22
C LEU A 262 15.76 -23.49 -29.19
N ALA A 263 15.83 -23.23 -30.50
CA ALA A 263 14.99 -23.90 -31.51
C ALA A 263 14.99 -25.44 -31.44
N PRO A 264 16.12 -26.13 -31.17
CA PRO A 264 16.13 -27.59 -31.10
C PRO A 264 15.36 -28.18 -29.92
N ARG A 265 15.12 -27.40 -28.85
CA ARG A 265 14.61 -27.89 -27.55
C ARG A 265 13.24 -27.31 -27.17
N HIS A 266 12.83 -26.22 -27.80
CA HIS A 266 11.64 -25.46 -27.42
C HIS A 266 10.72 -25.24 -28.61
N THR A 267 9.47 -24.90 -28.31
CA THR A 267 8.53 -24.41 -29.33
C THR A 267 8.60 -22.89 -29.37
N LEU A 268 9.32 -22.36 -30.36
CA LEU A 268 9.41 -20.92 -30.55
C LEU A 268 8.08 -20.38 -31.09
N VAL A 269 7.36 -19.63 -30.27
CA VAL A 269 6.03 -19.08 -30.56
C VAL A 269 6.15 -17.82 -31.39
N ALA A 270 6.89 -16.83 -30.90
CA ALA A 270 7.04 -15.54 -31.57
C ALA A 270 8.35 -14.85 -31.22
N VAL A 271 8.81 -13.99 -32.12
CA VAL A 271 9.71 -12.87 -31.83
C VAL A 271 8.84 -11.61 -31.85
N VAL A 272 8.85 -10.86 -30.74
CA VAL A 272 8.19 -9.56 -30.62
C VAL A 272 9.25 -8.46 -30.78
N ALA A 273 9.20 -7.75 -31.90
CA ALA A 273 10.00 -6.55 -32.12
C ALA A 273 9.17 -5.32 -31.77
N THR A 274 9.71 -4.40 -30.97
CA THR A 274 9.03 -3.18 -30.57
C THR A 274 9.41 -2.03 -31.49
N ALA A 275 8.42 -1.47 -32.17
CA ALA A 275 8.53 -0.25 -32.96
C ALA A 275 8.00 0.93 -32.14
N GLY A 276 8.88 1.49 -31.30
CA GLY A 276 8.57 2.60 -30.40
C GLY A 276 8.38 2.10 -28.97
N THR A 277 9.48 1.94 -28.23
CA THR A 277 9.44 1.57 -26.81
C THR A 277 8.73 2.63 -25.97
N THR A 278 8.06 2.22 -24.89
CA THR A 278 7.20 3.11 -24.09
C THR A 278 7.96 4.24 -23.39
N ASP A 279 9.20 3.98 -23.00
CA ASP A 279 10.01 4.97 -22.29
C ASP A 279 10.90 5.80 -23.21
N PHE A 280 11.52 5.17 -24.21
CA PHE A 280 12.57 5.80 -25.01
C PHE A 280 12.12 6.13 -26.43
N GLY A 281 10.97 5.62 -26.87
CA GLY A 281 10.52 5.75 -28.25
C GLY A 281 11.43 5.06 -29.26
N THR A 282 12.33 4.20 -28.79
CA THR A 282 13.32 3.52 -29.61
C THR A 282 12.69 2.44 -30.48
N MET A 283 13.31 2.16 -31.62
CA MET A 283 12.84 1.17 -32.60
C MET A 283 13.80 -0.01 -32.65
N ASP A 284 13.30 -1.22 -32.45
CA ASP A 284 14.07 -2.43 -32.70
C ASP A 284 14.44 -2.53 -34.21
N PRO A 285 15.62 -3.07 -34.57
CA PRO A 285 16.07 -3.15 -35.96
C PRO A 285 15.32 -4.24 -36.74
N ILE A 286 14.06 -3.98 -37.10
CA ILE A 286 13.19 -4.92 -37.84
C ILE A 286 13.85 -5.47 -39.11
N PRO A 287 14.60 -4.70 -39.93
CA PRO A 287 15.27 -5.24 -41.11
C PRO A 287 16.30 -6.33 -40.80
N GLU A 288 16.88 -6.33 -39.59
CA GLU A 288 17.84 -7.35 -39.12
C GLU A 288 17.14 -8.51 -38.41
N ILE A 289 16.05 -8.23 -37.68
CA ILE A 289 15.28 -9.22 -36.92
C ILE A 289 14.43 -10.11 -37.85
N ALA A 290 13.81 -9.52 -38.87
CA ALA A 290 12.85 -10.24 -39.70
C ALA A 290 13.45 -11.42 -40.49
N PRO A 291 14.65 -11.30 -41.11
CA PRO A 291 15.32 -12.45 -41.72
C PRO A 291 15.61 -13.57 -40.73
N LEU A 292 15.99 -13.25 -39.48
CA LEU A 292 16.24 -14.25 -38.43
C LEU A 292 14.94 -14.97 -38.04
N ALA A 293 13.83 -14.25 -37.84
CA ALA A 293 12.55 -14.89 -37.56
C ALA A 293 12.13 -15.82 -38.71
N ALA A 294 12.30 -15.38 -39.95
CA ALA A 294 11.97 -16.16 -41.15
C ALA A 294 12.84 -17.44 -41.29
N GLU A 295 14.15 -17.36 -41.04
CA GLU A 295 15.09 -18.49 -41.10
C GLU A 295 14.64 -19.66 -40.21
N TYR A 296 14.18 -19.35 -38.99
CA TYR A 296 13.69 -20.34 -38.03
C TYR A 296 12.18 -20.58 -38.14
N GLY A 297 11.50 -19.93 -39.08
CA GLY A 297 10.06 -19.98 -39.28
C GLY A 297 9.26 -19.47 -38.08
N VAL A 298 9.80 -18.62 -37.21
CA VAL A 298 9.11 -18.08 -36.03
C VAL A 298 8.19 -16.93 -36.42
N TRP A 299 7.04 -16.78 -35.73
CA TRP A 299 6.13 -15.66 -35.97
C TRP A 299 6.79 -14.33 -35.61
N LEU A 300 6.79 -13.36 -36.52
CA LEU A 300 7.23 -12.00 -36.24
C LEU A 300 6.03 -11.11 -35.89
N HIS A 301 5.91 -10.78 -34.61
CA HIS A 301 4.96 -9.77 -34.15
C HIS A 301 5.67 -8.44 -33.98
N ILE A 302 5.17 -7.38 -34.61
CA ILE A 302 5.71 -6.02 -34.42
C ILE A 302 4.75 -5.23 -33.54
N ASP A 303 5.18 -4.93 -32.32
CA ASP A 303 4.46 -4.01 -31.44
C ASP A 303 4.78 -2.57 -31.87
N ALA A 304 3.95 -2.02 -32.75
CA ALA A 304 4.02 -0.64 -33.21
C ALA A 304 2.96 0.23 -32.52
N ALA A 305 2.50 -0.15 -31.32
CA ALA A 305 1.45 0.54 -30.60
C ALA A 305 1.73 2.06 -30.52
N TYR A 306 2.95 2.42 -30.14
CA TYR A 306 3.40 3.81 -30.13
C TYR A 306 3.89 4.26 -31.52
N GLY A 307 4.82 3.53 -32.11
CA GLY A 307 5.59 4.01 -33.24
C GLY A 307 4.85 4.07 -34.57
N PHE A 308 3.75 3.33 -34.76
CA PHE A 308 3.05 3.25 -36.06
C PHE A 308 2.67 4.64 -36.62
N GLY A 309 2.33 5.59 -35.75
CA GLY A 309 2.00 6.96 -36.16
C GLY A 309 3.15 7.69 -36.86
N ALA A 310 4.41 7.26 -36.71
CA ALA A 310 5.54 7.77 -37.49
C ALA A 310 5.34 7.57 -39.00
N LEU A 311 4.52 6.59 -39.42
CA LEU A 311 4.16 6.43 -40.83
C LEU A 311 3.41 7.65 -41.37
N PHE A 312 2.75 8.48 -40.57
CA PHE A 312 2.09 9.69 -41.08
C PHE A 312 3.10 10.75 -41.55
N SER A 313 4.25 10.84 -40.89
CA SER A 313 5.33 11.79 -41.23
C SER A 313 6.19 11.28 -42.37
N GLU A 314 6.53 12.16 -43.32
CA GLU A 314 7.50 11.83 -44.37
C GLU A 314 8.94 11.75 -43.83
N ARG A 315 9.24 12.47 -42.73
CA ARG A 315 10.57 12.51 -42.11
C ARG A 315 10.86 11.30 -41.23
N LEU A 316 9.84 10.73 -40.60
CA LEU A 316 9.99 9.64 -39.63
C LEU A 316 9.56 8.26 -40.16
N ALA A 317 8.82 8.18 -41.28
CA ALA A 317 8.30 6.92 -41.81
C ALA A 317 9.39 5.86 -42.06
N ASP A 318 10.58 6.26 -42.52
CA ASP A 318 11.68 5.33 -42.81
C ASP A 318 12.24 4.64 -41.56
N ARG A 319 11.98 5.17 -40.35
CA ARG A 319 12.33 4.50 -39.09
C ARG A 319 11.57 3.19 -38.87
N LEU A 320 10.46 2.99 -39.58
CA LEU A 320 9.65 1.77 -39.56
C LEU A 320 9.91 0.84 -40.75
N ALA A 321 11.08 0.98 -41.40
CA ALA A 321 11.47 0.07 -42.47
C ALA A 321 11.43 -1.39 -42.01
N GLY A 322 10.84 -2.27 -42.84
CA GLY A 322 10.69 -3.69 -42.53
C GLY A 322 9.35 -4.06 -41.90
N LEU A 323 8.48 -3.09 -41.58
CA LEU A 323 7.14 -3.35 -41.05
C LEU A 323 6.31 -4.28 -41.96
N GLU A 324 6.52 -4.21 -43.27
CA GLU A 324 5.87 -5.07 -44.27
C GLU A 324 6.18 -6.57 -44.11
N ARG A 325 7.21 -6.93 -43.32
CA ARG A 325 7.62 -8.31 -43.08
C ARG A 325 6.96 -8.95 -41.86
N ALA A 326 6.11 -8.21 -41.14
CA ALA A 326 5.43 -8.75 -39.96
C ALA A 326 4.43 -9.85 -40.34
N ASP A 327 4.26 -10.82 -39.45
CA ASP A 327 3.07 -11.68 -39.48
C ASP A 327 1.87 -10.97 -38.82
N SER A 328 2.12 -10.17 -37.77
CA SER A 328 1.12 -9.26 -37.20
C SER A 328 1.72 -7.96 -36.65
N ILE A 329 0.92 -6.90 -36.63
CA ILE A 329 1.29 -5.58 -36.16
C ILE A 329 0.24 -5.06 -35.18
N THR A 330 0.66 -4.61 -34.00
CA THR A 330 -0.19 -3.82 -33.09
C THR A 330 -0.05 -2.33 -33.39
N VAL A 331 -1.16 -1.60 -33.39
CA VAL A 331 -1.24 -0.16 -33.68
C VAL A 331 -2.17 0.52 -32.67
N ASP A 332 -1.73 1.58 -31.97
CA ASP A 332 -2.61 2.38 -31.12
C ASP A 332 -2.75 3.81 -31.65
N LEU A 333 -3.88 4.11 -32.29
CA LEU A 333 -4.19 5.45 -32.78
C LEU A 333 -4.68 6.39 -31.67
N HIS A 334 -4.97 5.86 -30.47
CA HIS A 334 -5.08 6.69 -29.26
C HIS A 334 -3.72 7.09 -28.66
N LYS A 335 -2.60 6.85 -29.37
CA LYS A 335 -1.27 7.41 -29.08
C LYS A 335 -0.91 8.43 -30.17
N LEU A 336 -0.06 8.07 -31.13
CA LEU A 336 0.25 8.92 -32.30
C LEU A 336 -0.83 8.79 -33.37
N GLY A 337 -2.02 9.27 -33.04
CA GLY A 337 -3.20 9.39 -33.88
C GLY A 337 -4.31 10.23 -33.22
N TRP A 338 -4.09 10.70 -31.99
CA TRP A 338 -4.94 11.64 -31.24
C TRP A 338 -6.41 11.22 -31.14
N GLN A 339 -6.66 9.92 -31.09
CA GLN A 339 -7.99 9.38 -30.87
C GLN A 339 -8.29 9.25 -29.37
N PRO A 340 -9.53 9.51 -28.91
CA PRO A 340 -9.95 9.09 -27.58
C PRO A 340 -9.92 7.56 -27.49
N ALA A 341 -9.37 7.02 -26.40
CA ALA A 341 -9.32 5.58 -26.17
C ALA A 341 -10.73 4.98 -26.02
N ALA A 342 -11.00 3.75 -26.46
CA ALA A 342 -10.08 2.84 -27.17
C ALA A 342 -10.01 3.13 -28.69
N ALA A 343 -8.86 2.81 -29.29
CA ALA A 343 -8.58 2.97 -30.73
C ALA A 343 -7.29 2.20 -31.08
N SER A 344 -7.26 0.90 -30.77
CA SER A 344 -6.16 0.00 -31.12
C SER A 344 -6.57 -0.92 -32.26
N ILE A 345 -5.60 -1.39 -33.04
CA ILE A 345 -5.79 -2.27 -34.19
C ILE A 345 -4.74 -3.40 -34.11
N LEU A 346 -5.18 -4.62 -34.36
CA LEU A 346 -4.31 -5.72 -34.76
C LEU A 346 -4.42 -5.90 -36.27
N LEU A 347 -3.30 -5.73 -36.98
CA LEU A 347 -3.17 -6.09 -38.38
C LEU A 347 -2.48 -7.45 -38.49
N VAL A 348 -2.86 -8.25 -39.49
CA VAL A 348 -2.20 -9.51 -39.87
C VAL A 348 -1.84 -9.44 -41.35
N SER A 349 -0.72 -10.04 -41.74
CA SER A 349 -0.31 -10.05 -43.16
C SER A 349 -1.11 -11.02 -44.03
N ASP A 350 -1.81 -11.97 -43.42
CA ASP A 350 -2.72 -12.91 -44.08
C ASP A 350 -3.97 -13.14 -43.21
N HIS A 351 -5.16 -12.85 -43.74
CA HIS A 351 -6.46 -13.05 -43.07
C HIS A 351 -6.68 -14.48 -42.57
N ALA A 352 -6.06 -15.48 -43.20
CA ALA A 352 -6.13 -16.88 -42.75
C ALA A 352 -5.52 -17.07 -41.33
N ALA A 353 -4.75 -16.11 -40.84
CA ALA A 353 -4.23 -16.10 -39.48
C ALA A 353 -5.35 -16.13 -38.42
N PHE A 354 -6.54 -15.56 -38.71
CA PHE A 354 -7.66 -15.52 -37.77
C PHE A 354 -8.39 -16.86 -37.59
N ALA A 355 -8.08 -17.88 -38.39
CA ALA A 355 -8.72 -19.20 -38.33
C ALA A 355 -8.83 -19.85 -36.93
N PRO A 356 -7.90 -19.65 -35.96
CA PRO A 356 -8.10 -20.11 -34.58
C PRO A 356 -9.33 -19.49 -33.89
N LEU A 357 -9.68 -18.25 -34.21
CA LEU A 357 -10.80 -17.52 -33.62
C LEU A 357 -12.14 -17.83 -34.32
N ASP A 358 -12.10 -18.44 -35.51
CA ASP A 358 -13.31 -18.81 -36.24
C ASP A 358 -14.22 -19.73 -35.42
N ARG A 359 -15.48 -19.32 -35.32
CA ARG A 359 -16.57 -20.08 -34.68
C ARG A 359 -17.85 -19.86 -35.46
N GLU A 360 -18.55 -20.95 -35.77
CA GLU A 360 -19.91 -20.90 -36.28
C GLU A 360 -20.89 -20.87 -35.10
N VAL A 361 -21.79 -19.89 -35.11
CA VAL A 361 -22.83 -19.69 -34.12
C VAL A 361 -24.12 -19.37 -34.87
N ALA A 362 -25.08 -20.30 -34.85
CA ALA A 362 -26.28 -20.25 -35.70
C ALA A 362 -27.11 -18.97 -35.55
N TYR A 363 -27.05 -18.27 -34.40
CA TYR A 363 -27.79 -17.03 -34.18
C TYR A 363 -26.98 -15.75 -34.49
N LEU A 364 -25.69 -15.86 -34.82
CA LEU A 364 -24.82 -14.72 -35.14
C LEU A 364 -24.27 -14.75 -36.57
N ASN A 365 -23.86 -15.92 -37.05
CA ASN A 365 -23.16 -16.05 -38.34
C ASN A 365 -23.42 -17.41 -39.01
N PRO A 366 -24.68 -17.75 -39.34
CA PRO A 366 -24.97 -19.00 -40.04
C PRO A 366 -24.30 -19.03 -41.43
N THR A 367 -23.93 -20.22 -41.88
CA THR A 367 -23.07 -20.42 -43.05
C THR A 367 -23.72 -19.99 -44.38
N ASP A 368 -25.04 -20.07 -44.49
CA ASP A 368 -25.80 -19.60 -45.64
C ASP A 368 -25.85 -18.07 -45.74
N ASP A 369 -25.97 -17.35 -44.61
CA ASP A 369 -25.88 -15.89 -44.58
C ASP A 369 -24.48 -15.39 -44.97
N GLN A 370 -23.42 -16.07 -44.49
CA GLN A 370 -22.05 -15.77 -44.90
C GLN A 370 -21.85 -15.98 -46.40
N ALA A 371 -22.34 -17.11 -46.93
CA ALA A 371 -22.29 -17.41 -48.37
C ALA A 371 -23.08 -16.40 -49.22
N ALA A 372 -24.14 -15.79 -48.65
CA ALA A 372 -24.91 -14.72 -49.27
C ALA A 372 -24.28 -13.32 -49.13
N GLY A 373 -23.16 -13.19 -48.42
CA GLY A 373 -22.41 -11.94 -48.25
C GLY A 373 -22.86 -11.08 -47.07
N TYR A 374 -23.67 -11.61 -46.16
CA TYR A 374 -24.08 -10.95 -44.91
C TYR A 374 -23.04 -11.14 -43.79
N ASP A 375 -21.76 -10.98 -44.13
CA ASP A 375 -20.65 -11.21 -43.22
C ASP A 375 -20.43 -10.04 -42.26
N GLY A 376 -20.39 -10.35 -40.96
CA GLY A 376 -19.88 -9.46 -39.92
C GLY A 376 -18.35 -9.52 -39.75
N LEU A 377 -17.87 -9.16 -38.56
CA LEU A 377 -16.45 -9.28 -38.17
C LEU A 377 -16.22 -10.29 -37.02
N LEU A 378 -17.25 -11.08 -36.67
CA LEU A 378 -17.10 -12.24 -35.79
C LEU A 378 -16.03 -13.20 -36.33
N GLY A 379 -15.26 -13.83 -35.45
CA GLY A 379 -14.13 -14.69 -35.82
C GLY A 379 -12.81 -13.94 -36.04
N ARG A 380 -12.80 -12.60 -36.01
CA ARG A 380 -11.55 -11.81 -36.04
C ARG A 380 -11.12 -11.29 -34.68
N SER A 381 -12.03 -11.25 -33.72
CA SER A 381 -11.82 -10.73 -32.36
C SER A 381 -12.16 -11.76 -31.29
N LEU A 382 -11.57 -11.61 -30.10
CA LEU A 382 -12.02 -12.29 -28.89
C LEU A 382 -13.34 -11.70 -28.33
N GLN A 383 -13.73 -10.50 -28.78
CA GLN A 383 -14.97 -9.84 -28.40
C GLN A 383 -16.12 -10.25 -29.33
N THR A 384 -17.32 -10.42 -28.76
CA THR A 384 -18.57 -10.50 -29.51
C THR A 384 -19.10 -9.08 -29.77
N THR A 385 -19.91 -8.53 -28.88
CA THR A 385 -20.40 -7.15 -29.02
C THR A 385 -19.24 -6.15 -28.98
N ARG A 386 -19.13 -5.33 -30.01
CA ARG A 386 -18.02 -4.38 -30.15
C ARG A 386 -18.47 -3.07 -30.78
N ARG A 387 -18.07 -1.97 -30.14
CA ARG A 387 -18.40 -0.60 -30.52
C ARG A 387 -17.76 -0.19 -31.86
N PRO A 388 -18.40 0.70 -32.65
CA PRO A 388 -17.86 1.27 -33.88
C PRO A 388 -16.75 2.31 -33.66
N ASP A 389 -15.69 1.94 -32.94
CA ASP A 389 -14.54 2.82 -32.68
C ASP A 389 -13.81 3.26 -33.97
N ALA A 390 -13.98 2.54 -35.08
CA ALA A 390 -13.43 2.93 -36.37
C ALA A 390 -13.97 4.27 -36.89
N VAL A 391 -15.18 4.67 -36.48
CA VAL A 391 -15.85 5.90 -36.97
C VAL A 391 -15.04 7.15 -36.64
N LYS A 392 -14.55 7.30 -35.40
CA LYS A 392 -13.73 8.45 -34.99
C LYS A 392 -12.38 8.49 -35.72
N VAL A 393 -11.78 7.32 -35.95
CA VAL A 393 -10.50 7.20 -36.66
C VAL A 393 -10.66 7.61 -38.12
N VAL A 394 -11.67 7.07 -38.80
CA VAL A 394 -11.93 7.40 -40.21
C VAL A 394 -12.30 8.85 -40.38
N ALA A 395 -13.13 9.43 -39.50
CA ALA A 395 -13.42 10.86 -39.53
C ALA A 395 -12.15 11.71 -39.43
N THR A 396 -11.21 11.33 -38.56
CA THR A 396 -9.91 11.99 -38.43
C THR A 396 -9.08 11.87 -39.71
N LEU A 397 -8.97 10.66 -40.28
CA LEU A 397 -8.22 10.43 -41.50
C LEU A 397 -8.81 11.19 -42.70
N LEU A 398 -10.13 11.30 -42.77
CA LEU A 398 -10.80 12.08 -43.82
C LEU A 398 -10.64 13.59 -43.62
N ALA A 399 -10.64 14.08 -42.38
CA ALA A 399 -10.52 15.50 -42.08
C ALA A 399 -9.10 16.05 -42.28
N TYR A 400 -8.08 15.33 -41.82
CA TYR A 400 -6.69 15.81 -41.86
C TYR A 400 -5.85 15.15 -42.95
N GLY A 401 -6.26 13.97 -43.43
CA GLY A 401 -5.42 13.16 -44.30
C GLY A 401 -4.13 12.69 -43.62
N ARG A 402 -3.34 11.92 -44.36
CA ARG A 402 -1.99 11.50 -43.91
C ARG A 402 -1.08 12.71 -43.64
N ARG A 403 -1.10 13.72 -44.51
CA ARG A 403 -0.22 14.90 -44.42
C ARG A 403 -0.51 15.72 -43.15
N GLY A 404 -1.77 16.05 -42.86
CA GLY A 404 -2.09 16.83 -41.67
C GLY A 404 -1.74 16.12 -40.36
N LEU A 405 -1.92 14.80 -40.30
CA LEU A 405 -1.42 14.01 -39.17
C LEU A 405 0.11 13.95 -39.12
N GLY A 406 0.77 13.89 -40.29
CA GLY A 406 2.23 13.96 -40.40
C GLY A 406 2.80 15.26 -39.85
N ASP A 407 2.17 16.40 -40.18
CA ASP A 407 2.55 17.71 -39.67
C ASP A 407 2.46 17.77 -38.13
N MET A 408 1.41 17.16 -37.54
CA MET A 408 1.27 17.05 -36.09
C MET A 408 2.36 16.17 -35.46
N VAL A 409 2.69 15.04 -36.09
CA VAL A 409 3.77 14.15 -35.64
C VAL A 409 5.11 14.90 -35.68
N ASP A 410 5.36 15.63 -36.76
CA ASP A 410 6.60 16.38 -36.95
C ASP A 410 6.75 17.55 -35.98
N ALA A 411 5.64 18.23 -35.64
CA ALA A 411 5.60 19.24 -34.59
C ALA A 411 5.99 18.62 -33.23
N CYS A 412 5.33 17.53 -32.82
CA CYS A 412 5.63 16.85 -31.56
C CYS A 412 7.07 16.30 -31.49
N HIS A 413 7.61 15.76 -32.59
CA HIS A 413 9.01 15.35 -32.66
C HIS A 413 9.95 16.55 -32.53
N GLY A 414 9.63 17.68 -33.17
CA GLY A 414 10.39 18.93 -33.03
C GLY A 414 10.45 19.43 -31.58
N LEU A 415 9.36 19.31 -30.82
CA LEU A 415 9.33 19.62 -29.39
C LEU A 415 10.23 18.68 -28.58
N ALA A 416 10.31 17.40 -28.93
CA ALA A 416 11.21 16.45 -28.28
C ALA A 416 12.68 16.76 -28.57
N CYS A 417 13.02 17.11 -29.82
CA CYS A 417 14.36 17.60 -30.16
C CYS A 417 14.70 18.89 -29.38
N ARG A 418 13.76 19.83 -29.26
CA ARG A 418 13.97 21.05 -28.46
C ARG A 418 14.23 20.72 -26.99
N ALA A 419 13.43 19.83 -26.39
CA ALA A 419 13.64 19.40 -25.01
C ALA A 419 15.04 18.80 -24.82
N GLN A 420 15.47 17.94 -25.76
CA GLN A 420 16.81 17.36 -25.74
C GLN A 420 17.90 18.45 -25.76
N GLU A 421 17.82 19.40 -26.71
CA GLU A 421 18.79 20.51 -26.81
C GLU A 421 18.86 21.33 -25.51
N ARG A 422 17.69 21.64 -24.91
CA ARG A 422 17.61 22.39 -23.65
C ARG A 422 18.18 21.62 -22.47
N ILE A 423 17.96 20.30 -22.41
CA ILE A 423 18.51 19.41 -21.37
C ILE A 423 20.04 19.32 -21.50
N GLU A 424 20.56 19.13 -22.71
CA GLU A 424 22.01 19.06 -22.97
C GLU A 424 22.73 20.38 -22.63
N ALA A 425 22.04 21.52 -22.78
CA ALA A 425 22.57 22.83 -22.44
C ALA A 425 22.54 23.16 -20.93
N GLU A 426 21.86 22.34 -20.10
CA GLU A 426 21.65 22.61 -18.68
C GLU A 426 22.55 21.72 -17.79
N PRO A 427 23.50 22.30 -17.04
CA PRO A 427 24.39 21.51 -16.18
C PRO A 427 23.67 20.70 -15.09
N ASN A 428 22.51 21.17 -14.62
CA ASN A 428 21.69 20.48 -13.64
C ASN A 428 20.77 19.41 -14.23
N LEU A 429 20.80 19.16 -15.55
CA LEU A 429 20.06 18.07 -16.18
C LEU A 429 21.01 17.12 -16.89
N GLU A 430 20.71 15.83 -16.82
CA GLU A 430 21.42 14.79 -17.54
C GLU A 430 20.45 14.14 -18.53
N LEU A 431 20.80 14.18 -19.82
CA LEU A 431 20.10 13.41 -20.84
C LEU A 431 20.45 11.93 -20.68
N VAL A 432 19.41 11.09 -20.52
CA VAL A 432 19.56 9.64 -20.34
C VAL A 432 19.29 8.88 -21.63
N SER A 433 18.40 9.40 -22.48
CA SER A 433 18.13 8.88 -23.82
C SER A 433 17.73 10.01 -24.76
N PRO A 434 18.29 10.07 -25.98
CA PRO A 434 17.93 11.07 -26.97
C PRO A 434 16.51 10.88 -27.51
N ALA A 435 15.98 11.90 -28.16
CA ALA A 435 14.68 11.91 -28.81
C ALA A 435 14.70 11.08 -30.11
N GLU A 436 14.11 9.89 -30.09
CA GLU A 436 13.90 9.09 -31.32
C GLU A 436 12.52 9.28 -31.96
N LEU A 437 11.49 9.42 -31.13
CA LEU A 437 10.13 9.79 -31.51
C LEU A 437 9.73 11.07 -30.78
N THR A 438 8.76 11.01 -29.87
CA THR A 438 8.26 12.17 -29.14
C THR A 438 8.53 12.07 -27.64
N THR A 439 9.47 11.19 -27.25
CA THR A 439 9.87 10.97 -25.86
C THR A 439 11.30 11.42 -25.62
N VAL A 440 11.54 11.94 -24.41
CA VAL A 440 12.88 12.31 -23.92
C VAL A 440 12.99 11.84 -22.48
N VAL A 441 14.07 11.14 -22.15
CA VAL A 441 14.35 10.65 -20.79
C VAL A 441 15.55 11.39 -20.23
N PHE A 442 15.41 11.95 -19.04
CA PHE A 442 16.40 12.81 -18.42
C PHE A 442 16.32 12.72 -16.89
N ARG A 443 17.27 13.34 -16.19
CA ARG A 443 17.22 13.43 -14.72
C ARG A 443 17.86 14.72 -14.22
N TYR A 444 17.38 15.20 -13.08
CA TYR A 444 18.01 16.28 -12.34
C TYR A 444 19.31 15.82 -11.70
N ARG A 445 20.34 16.65 -11.80
CA ARG A 445 21.68 16.46 -11.25
C ARG A 445 21.99 17.55 -10.25
N CYS A 446 22.49 17.12 -9.10
CA CYS A 446 22.88 18.03 -8.04
C CYS A 446 24.17 18.77 -8.40
N THR A 447 24.22 20.07 -8.15
CA THR A 447 25.42 20.89 -8.35
C THR A 447 26.27 21.05 -7.10
N HIS A 448 25.69 20.84 -5.91
CA HIS A 448 26.41 20.99 -4.66
C HIS A 448 27.10 19.69 -4.21
N ARG A 449 28.17 19.82 -3.41
CA ARG A 449 28.79 18.66 -2.76
C ARG A 449 27.85 18.16 -1.66
N HIS A 450 27.26 16.99 -1.89
CA HIS A 450 26.45 16.29 -0.90
C HIS A 450 27.30 15.30 -0.11
N ARG A 451 27.01 15.11 1.19
CA ARG A 451 27.57 14.00 2.00
C ARG A 451 26.64 12.78 1.87
N GLY A 452 27.18 11.61 1.52
CA GLY A 452 26.42 10.37 1.34
C GLY A 452 26.51 9.83 -0.09
N ASP A 453 25.68 8.83 -0.42
CA ASP A 453 25.56 8.32 -1.79
C ASP A 453 24.82 9.34 -2.66
N LEU A 454 25.59 10.14 -3.40
CA LEU A 454 25.06 11.16 -4.32
C LEU A 454 24.03 10.58 -5.29
N ALA A 455 24.22 9.34 -5.74
CA ALA A 455 23.36 8.76 -6.74
C ALA A 455 21.97 8.43 -6.17
N GLN A 456 21.91 7.88 -4.94
CA GLN A 456 20.65 7.70 -4.21
C GLN A 456 19.98 9.04 -3.89
N ILE A 457 20.76 10.07 -3.55
CA ILE A 457 20.22 11.42 -3.29
C ILE A 457 19.56 12.00 -4.55
N GLU A 458 20.22 11.90 -5.70
CA GLU A 458 19.64 12.32 -6.99
C GLU A 458 18.39 11.49 -7.33
N ASP A 459 18.39 10.18 -7.06
CA ASP A 459 17.23 9.32 -7.30
C ASP A 459 16.02 9.74 -6.45
N ASP A 460 16.24 10.07 -5.18
CA ASP A 460 15.20 10.60 -4.30
C ASP A 460 14.69 11.97 -4.76
N ILE A 461 15.59 12.88 -5.13
CA ILE A 461 15.24 14.23 -5.61
C ILE A 461 14.39 14.14 -6.88
N ASN A 462 14.77 13.30 -7.84
CA ASN A 462 13.96 13.09 -9.06
C ASN A 462 12.58 12.50 -8.74
N GLY A 463 12.49 11.62 -7.74
CA GLY A 463 11.20 11.10 -7.27
C GLY A 463 10.32 12.18 -6.63
N GLU A 464 10.93 13.04 -5.83
CA GLU A 464 10.25 14.08 -5.05
C GLU A 464 9.84 15.28 -5.88
N LEU A 465 10.73 15.79 -6.75
CA LEU A 465 10.43 16.93 -7.61
C LEU A 465 9.21 16.64 -8.50
N ARG A 466 9.08 15.40 -9.01
CA ARG A 466 7.89 14.98 -9.77
C ARG A 466 6.62 15.06 -8.90
N ARG A 467 6.67 14.57 -7.66
CA ARG A 467 5.51 14.62 -6.76
C ARG A 467 5.11 16.04 -6.44
N ARG A 468 6.07 16.96 -6.24
CA ARG A 468 5.78 18.38 -6.01
C ARG A 468 5.14 19.07 -7.21
N LEU A 469 5.64 18.80 -8.42
CA LEU A 469 5.00 19.29 -9.64
C LEU A 469 3.57 18.78 -9.75
N LEU A 470 3.32 17.53 -9.32
CA LEU A 470 1.98 16.97 -9.16
C LEU A 470 1.18 17.73 -8.11
N GLU A 471 1.56 17.71 -6.85
CA GLU A 471 0.80 18.33 -5.76
C GLU A 471 0.52 19.82 -5.96
N ARG A 472 1.38 20.57 -6.65
CA ARG A 472 1.15 22.00 -6.96
C ARG A 472 0.28 22.23 -8.20
N GLY A 473 -0.04 21.17 -8.95
CA GLY A 473 -0.72 21.23 -10.24
C GLY A 473 0.11 21.90 -11.33
N MET A 474 1.44 21.98 -11.19
CA MET A 474 2.29 22.78 -12.08
C MET A 474 2.62 22.06 -13.40
N ALA A 475 2.86 20.75 -13.35
CA ALA A 475 3.24 19.97 -14.51
C ALA A 475 2.96 18.47 -14.29
N LEU A 476 2.57 17.78 -15.35
CA LEU A 476 2.46 16.33 -15.39
C LEU A 476 3.64 15.79 -16.20
N ILE A 477 4.67 15.30 -15.51
CA ILE A 477 5.84 14.65 -16.11
C ILE A 477 5.91 13.17 -15.75
N GLY A 478 6.47 12.38 -16.66
CA GLY A 478 6.63 10.93 -16.48
C GLY A 478 7.80 10.63 -15.55
N ARG A 479 7.79 9.40 -15.02
CA ARG A 479 8.91 8.82 -14.28
C ARG A 479 9.14 7.40 -14.78
N THR A 480 10.39 7.02 -14.92
CA THR A 480 10.81 5.64 -15.21
C THR A 480 12.06 5.28 -14.42
N ALA A 481 12.42 4.00 -14.41
CA ALA A 481 13.65 3.49 -13.86
C ALA A 481 14.54 3.00 -14.99
N VAL A 482 15.78 3.45 -15.02
CA VAL A 482 16.71 3.17 -16.12
C VAL A 482 17.93 2.46 -15.59
N ARG A 483 18.16 1.24 -16.08
CA ARG A 483 19.41 0.50 -15.82
C ARG A 483 20.54 1.04 -16.70
N GLY A 484 21.71 1.22 -16.08
CA GLY A 484 22.95 1.60 -16.76
C GLY A 484 23.52 0.48 -17.65
N GLN A 485 24.60 0.79 -18.38
CA GLN A 485 25.31 -0.16 -19.22
C GLN A 485 26.07 -1.19 -18.36
N GLY A 486 25.58 -2.43 -18.30
CA GLY A 486 26.24 -3.57 -17.63
C GLY A 486 25.27 -4.37 -16.76
N PRO A 487 25.45 -5.70 -16.63
CA PRO A 487 24.49 -6.59 -15.98
C PRO A 487 24.22 -6.24 -14.50
N ASP A 488 25.21 -5.67 -13.80
CA ASP A 488 25.12 -5.30 -12.39
C ASP A 488 24.87 -3.80 -12.15
N SER A 489 24.58 -3.03 -13.19
CA SER A 489 24.29 -1.60 -13.02
C SER A 489 23.00 -1.41 -12.22
N PRO A 490 22.98 -0.53 -11.19
CA PRO A 490 21.75 -0.21 -10.48
C PRO A 490 20.79 0.54 -11.41
N GLU A 491 19.49 0.40 -11.14
CA GLU A 491 18.47 1.24 -11.76
C GLU A 491 18.49 2.64 -11.15
N ARG A 492 18.36 3.65 -12.01
CA ARG A 492 18.31 5.05 -11.63
C ARG A 492 16.93 5.63 -11.90
N VAL A 493 16.47 6.51 -11.02
CA VAL A 493 15.20 7.20 -11.19
C VAL A 493 15.38 8.31 -12.21
N CYS A 494 14.59 8.26 -13.28
CA CYS A 494 14.61 9.25 -14.34
C CYS A 494 13.22 9.83 -14.56
N LEU A 495 13.21 11.06 -15.06
CA LEU A 495 12.03 11.76 -15.55
C LEU A 495 11.87 11.50 -17.04
N LYS A 496 10.62 11.57 -17.50
CA LYS A 496 10.29 11.36 -18.91
C LYS A 496 9.32 12.42 -19.39
N LEU A 497 9.63 13.04 -20.52
CA LEU A 497 8.68 13.81 -21.30
C LEU A 497 8.15 12.94 -22.44
N THR A 498 6.84 12.94 -22.62
CA THR A 498 6.14 12.36 -23.77
C THR A 498 5.30 13.47 -24.39
N LEU A 499 5.77 14.01 -25.51
CA LEU A 499 5.24 15.23 -26.11
C LEU A 499 4.25 14.85 -27.21
N LEU A 500 2.97 14.96 -26.91
CA LEU A 500 1.89 14.58 -27.82
C LEU A 500 0.92 15.71 -28.11
N ASN A 501 1.18 16.92 -27.59
CA ASN A 501 0.39 18.09 -27.91
C ASN A 501 1.00 18.81 -29.13
N PRO A 502 0.38 18.76 -30.32
CA PRO A 502 0.93 19.38 -31.52
C PRO A 502 0.78 20.91 -31.52
N THR A 503 0.01 21.49 -30.58
CA THR A 503 -0.17 22.94 -30.47
C THR A 503 0.79 23.59 -29.47
N ALA A 504 1.54 22.78 -28.70
CA ALA A 504 2.54 23.30 -27.79
C ALA A 504 3.73 23.91 -28.55
N SER A 505 4.31 24.95 -27.99
CA SER A 505 5.43 25.70 -28.55
C SER A 505 6.76 25.31 -27.89
N PRO A 506 7.90 25.47 -28.58
CA PRO A 506 9.24 25.27 -27.99
C PRO A 506 9.44 26.01 -26.66
N HIS A 507 8.89 27.23 -26.54
CA HIS A 507 8.99 28.06 -25.34
C HIS A 507 8.23 27.47 -24.14
N GLU A 508 7.08 26.83 -24.36
CA GLU A 508 6.34 26.15 -23.29
C GLU A 508 7.07 24.90 -22.79
N ILE A 509 7.83 24.24 -23.67
CA ILE A 509 8.69 23.11 -23.30
C ILE A 509 9.89 23.59 -22.48
N ASP A 510 10.50 24.71 -22.85
CA ASP A 510 11.54 25.34 -22.04
C ASP A 510 11.02 25.69 -20.65
N HIS A 511 9.83 26.29 -20.55
CA HIS A 511 9.17 26.58 -19.26
C HIS A 511 8.82 25.34 -18.45
N LEU A 512 8.45 24.24 -19.10
CA LEU A 512 8.22 22.96 -18.42
C LEU A 512 9.52 22.44 -17.79
N LEU A 513 10.64 22.55 -18.50
CA LEU A 513 11.96 22.19 -17.98
C LEU A 513 12.42 23.15 -16.87
N ASP A 514 12.13 24.44 -16.99
CA ASP A 514 12.40 25.42 -15.93
C ASP A 514 11.64 25.09 -14.65
N ALA A 515 10.36 24.70 -14.74
CA ALA A 515 9.58 24.27 -13.58
C ALA A 515 10.17 22.99 -12.93
N ALA A 516 10.64 22.04 -13.74
CA ALA A 516 11.31 20.84 -13.23
C ALA A 516 12.66 21.16 -12.57
N LEU A 517 13.42 22.11 -13.11
CA LEU A 517 14.65 22.61 -12.54
C LEU A 517 14.42 23.34 -11.22
N GLU A 518 13.42 24.22 -11.15
CA GLU A 518 13.04 24.94 -9.94
C GLU A 518 12.64 23.95 -8.85
N ALA A 519 11.75 23.00 -9.15
CA ALA A 519 11.37 21.96 -8.20
C ALA A 519 12.58 21.11 -7.77
N GLY A 520 13.49 20.77 -8.69
CA GLY A 520 14.73 20.04 -8.39
C GLY A 520 15.66 20.82 -7.46
N ARG A 521 15.83 22.13 -7.70
CA ARG A 521 16.65 23.03 -6.86
C ARG A 521 16.04 23.24 -5.49
N GLU A 522 14.72 23.38 -5.39
CA GLU A 522 14.02 23.43 -4.10
C GLU A 522 14.24 22.13 -3.31
N CYS A 523 14.08 20.97 -3.95
CA CYS A 523 14.36 19.68 -3.31
C CYS A 523 15.82 19.55 -2.87
N GLU A 524 16.77 20.00 -3.70
CA GLU A 524 18.19 20.00 -3.38
C GLU A 524 18.50 20.96 -2.22
N GLU A 525 17.96 22.18 -2.23
CA GLU A 525 18.18 23.20 -1.21
C GLU A 525 17.52 22.82 0.12
N GLU A 526 16.31 22.26 0.13
CA GLU A 526 15.69 21.76 1.35
C GLU A 526 16.47 20.59 1.94
N ARG A 527 17.02 19.70 1.10
CA ARG A 527 17.95 18.66 1.59
C ARG A 527 19.24 19.28 2.08
N ARG A 528 19.75 20.33 1.44
CA ARG A 528 20.95 21.06 1.88
C ARG A 528 20.70 21.79 3.19
N LEU A 529 19.56 22.44 3.37
CA LEU A 529 19.13 23.13 4.59
C LEU A 529 18.83 22.13 5.69
N SER A 530 18.17 21.01 5.40
CA SER A 530 18.04 19.89 6.34
C SER A 530 19.40 19.31 6.72
N ALA A 531 20.37 19.28 5.79
CA ALA A 531 21.76 18.91 6.07
C ALA A 531 22.56 20.03 6.76
N MET A 532 22.21 21.31 6.60
CA MET A 532 22.88 22.47 7.19
C MET A 532 22.35 22.82 8.58
N ASP A 533 21.05 22.66 8.83
CA ASP A 533 20.45 22.66 10.16
C ASP A 533 21.00 21.48 11.00
N ARG A 534 21.37 20.38 10.33
CA ARG A 534 22.22 19.32 10.91
C ARG A 534 23.66 19.81 11.16
N VAL A 535 24.31 20.49 10.20
CA VAL A 535 25.71 20.97 10.34
C VAL A 535 25.89 22.12 11.35
N ILE A 536 24.88 22.94 11.62
CA ILE A 536 24.95 24.01 12.64
C ILE A 536 24.82 23.44 14.06
N THR A 537 24.50 22.14 14.22
CA THR A 537 24.33 21.50 15.54
C THR A 537 25.06 20.17 15.75
N GLU A 538 25.95 19.72 14.83
CA GLU A 538 26.55 18.38 14.90
C GLU A 538 28.10 18.34 14.81
N ASP A 539 28.71 17.60 15.74
CA ASP A 539 30.08 17.08 15.74
C ASP A 539 30.25 16.07 14.56
N PRO A 540 31.47 15.73 14.07
CA PRO A 540 31.71 14.91 12.86
C PRO A 540 31.07 13.51 12.80
N ALA A 541 30.38 13.09 13.86
CA ALA A 541 29.65 11.83 13.96
C ALA A 541 28.12 11.94 13.80
N GLY A 542 27.55 13.13 13.57
CA GLY A 542 26.11 13.31 13.28
C GLY A 542 25.18 13.22 14.51
N ASP A 543 25.71 13.48 15.71
CA ASP A 543 24.93 13.49 16.95
C ASP A 543 24.64 14.94 17.38
N ARG A 544 23.38 15.36 17.22
CA ARG A 544 22.87 16.60 17.80
C ARG A 544 22.95 16.48 19.32
N ARG A 545 23.59 17.45 19.98
CA ARG A 545 23.85 17.36 21.44
C ARG A 545 22.66 17.77 22.31
N GLU A 546 21.64 18.42 21.76
CA GLU A 546 20.45 18.86 22.50
C GLU A 546 19.16 18.49 21.78
N HIS A 547 18.22 17.90 22.54
CA HIS A 547 16.91 17.46 22.10
C HIS A 547 15.80 17.99 23.01
N ASP A 548 14.54 17.93 22.59
CA ASP A 548 13.40 18.18 23.49
C ASP A 548 13.17 16.98 24.40
N VAL A 549 13.32 15.78 23.84
CA VAL A 549 13.07 14.51 24.51
C VAL A 549 14.16 13.48 24.21
N ILE A 550 14.73 12.86 25.25
CA ILE A 550 15.53 11.63 25.11
C ILE A 550 14.73 10.45 25.66
N ALA A 551 14.40 9.50 24.80
CA ALA A 551 13.80 8.23 25.18
C ALA A 551 14.88 7.15 25.32
N ILE A 552 14.89 6.43 26.45
CA ILE A 552 15.93 5.44 26.79
C ILE A 552 15.33 4.03 26.70
N GLY A 553 15.86 3.23 25.76
CA GLY A 553 15.38 1.89 25.38
C GLY A 553 14.44 1.93 24.18
N CYS A 554 14.60 1.01 23.22
CA CYS A 554 13.79 0.88 22.01
C CYS A 554 12.90 -0.39 22.05
N GLY A 555 12.08 -0.50 23.09
CA GLY A 555 10.97 -1.46 23.12
C GLY A 555 9.72 -0.92 22.41
N PRO A 556 8.65 -1.73 22.25
CA PRO A 556 7.43 -1.33 21.56
C PRO A 556 6.83 -0.01 22.05
N PHE A 557 6.87 0.27 23.35
CA PHE A 557 6.37 1.53 23.90
C PHE A 557 7.14 2.75 23.36
N ASN A 558 8.47 2.80 23.55
CA ASN A 558 9.27 3.93 23.10
C ASN A 558 9.40 4.01 21.57
N LEU A 559 9.32 2.87 20.87
CA LEU A 559 9.24 2.87 19.41
C LEU A 559 7.93 3.48 18.93
N GLY A 560 6.81 3.15 19.58
CA GLY A 560 5.52 3.79 19.29
C GLY A 560 5.48 5.26 19.68
N LEU A 561 6.19 5.65 20.73
CA LEU A 561 6.36 7.06 21.11
C LEU A 561 7.09 7.81 20.00
N ALA A 562 8.19 7.26 19.48
CA ALA A 562 8.93 7.86 18.37
C ALA A 562 8.12 7.87 17.07
N ALA A 563 7.33 6.83 16.80
CA ALA A 563 6.40 6.80 15.67
C ALA A 563 5.40 7.94 15.76
N LEU A 564 4.65 8.05 16.86
CA LEU A 564 3.68 9.14 17.04
C LEU A 564 4.36 10.52 17.11
N ALA A 565 5.57 10.63 17.65
CA ALA A 565 6.31 11.89 17.67
C ALA A 565 6.71 12.35 16.25
N SER A 566 6.92 11.42 15.31
CA SER A 566 7.41 11.72 13.96
C SER A 566 6.46 12.57 13.11
N THR A 567 5.18 12.66 13.49
CA THR A 567 4.16 13.49 12.82
C THR A 567 3.91 14.82 13.54
N ILE A 568 4.56 15.06 14.69
CA ILE A 568 4.43 16.31 15.43
C ILE A 568 5.51 17.29 14.96
N THR A 569 5.10 18.27 14.17
CA THR A 569 6.01 19.35 13.70
C THR A 569 6.62 20.11 14.86
N GLY A 570 7.95 20.24 14.86
CA GLY A 570 8.71 21.02 15.83
C GLY A 570 9.05 20.32 17.15
N LEU A 571 8.80 19.01 17.27
CA LEU A 571 9.22 18.20 18.42
C LEU A 571 10.47 17.38 18.07
N ASP A 572 11.59 17.63 18.75
CA ASP A 572 12.82 16.86 18.57
C ASP A 572 12.96 15.75 19.63
N LEU A 573 12.78 14.50 19.19
CA LEU A 573 12.88 13.31 20.04
C LEU A 573 13.93 12.34 19.48
N VAL A 574 14.81 11.85 20.36
CA VAL A 574 15.76 10.77 20.05
C VAL A 574 15.51 9.56 20.94
N VAL A 575 15.64 8.35 20.39
CA VAL A 575 15.55 7.09 21.13
C VAL A 575 16.94 6.45 21.17
N LEU A 576 17.46 6.18 22.37
CA LEU A 576 18.76 5.54 22.58
C LEU A 576 18.59 4.08 22.97
N GLU A 577 19.10 3.15 22.15
CA GLU A 577 19.08 1.71 22.39
C GLU A 577 20.49 1.17 22.57
N ALA A 578 20.74 0.48 23.69
CA ALA A 578 22.05 -0.06 24.02
C ALA A 578 22.47 -1.22 23.10
N ARG A 579 21.50 -1.97 22.55
CA ARG A 579 21.74 -3.07 21.61
C ARG A 579 22.02 -2.56 20.20
N PRO A 580 22.79 -3.31 19.39
CA PRO A 580 23.08 -2.93 18.01
C PRO A 580 21.89 -3.08 17.05
N GLU A 581 20.83 -3.77 17.48
CA GLU A 581 19.64 -4.02 16.68
C GLU A 581 18.42 -4.27 17.56
N LEU A 582 17.23 -4.11 16.98
CA LEU A 582 15.97 -4.44 17.64
C LEU A 582 15.76 -5.97 17.69
N ARG A 583 15.66 -6.48 18.92
CA ARG A 583 15.37 -7.88 19.26
C ARG A 583 14.40 -7.92 20.44
N TRP A 584 13.21 -8.45 20.20
CA TRP A 584 12.15 -8.59 21.19
C TRP A 584 12.08 -10.06 21.64
N HIS A 585 12.66 -10.39 22.80
CA HIS A 585 12.69 -11.76 23.35
C HIS A 585 13.22 -12.87 22.41
N PRO A 586 14.46 -12.77 21.89
CA PRO A 586 14.97 -13.66 20.84
C PRO A 586 14.98 -15.16 21.21
N GLY A 587 15.36 -15.55 22.43
CA GLY A 587 15.49 -16.98 22.79
C GLY A 587 14.17 -17.70 23.14
N LEU A 588 13.02 -17.08 22.84
CA LEU A 588 11.66 -17.64 22.97
C LEU A 588 10.79 -17.44 21.69
N MET A 589 11.44 -17.14 20.56
CA MET A 589 10.80 -17.00 19.26
C MET A 589 10.51 -18.36 18.61
N PHE A 590 9.59 -19.13 19.18
CA PHE A 590 9.05 -20.31 18.50
C PHE A 590 8.29 -19.88 17.24
N ASP A 591 8.45 -20.58 16.11
CA ASP A 591 7.88 -20.20 14.82
C ASP A 591 6.35 -20.01 14.86
N ASP A 592 5.66 -20.83 15.64
CA ASP A 592 4.20 -20.78 15.81
C ASP A 592 3.73 -19.95 17.02
N ALA A 593 4.64 -19.37 17.82
CA ALA A 593 4.23 -18.59 18.98
C ALA A 593 3.54 -17.28 18.56
N ARG A 594 2.32 -17.08 19.07
CA ARG A 594 1.49 -15.92 18.77
C ARG A 594 1.48 -14.92 19.91
N LEU A 595 1.17 -13.67 19.56
CA LEU A 595 0.74 -12.70 20.55
C LEU A 595 -0.66 -13.05 21.04
N GLN A 596 -0.92 -12.77 22.32
CA GLN A 596 -2.25 -12.89 22.93
C GLN A 596 -3.08 -11.62 22.67
N LEU A 597 -2.66 -10.77 21.73
CA LEU A 597 -3.27 -9.48 21.41
C LEU A 597 -3.56 -9.40 19.90
N SER A 598 -4.64 -8.71 19.57
CA SER A 598 -5.00 -8.39 18.18
C SER A 598 -3.90 -7.57 17.50
N PHE A 599 -3.76 -7.70 16.18
CA PHE A 599 -2.89 -6.86 15.36
C PHE A 599 -3.17 -5.35 15.50
N LEU A 600 -4.36 -4.96 15.98
CA LEU A 600 -4.70 -3.57 16.29
C LEU A 600 -3.91 -3.01 17.48
N ALA A 601 -3.38 -3.87 18.35
CA ALA A 601 -2.45 -3.51 19.43
C ALA A 601 -1.02 -3.31 18.89
N ASP A 602 -0.90 -2.52 17.82
CA ASP A 602 0.37 -2.14 17.22
C ASP A 602 0.95 -0.87 17.89
N LEU A 603 1.80 -0.14 17.18
CA LEU A 603 2.50 1.03 17.73
C LEU A 603 1.62 2.30 17.78
N VAL A 604 0.58 2.39 16.96
CA VAL A 604 -0.07 3.67 16.61
C VAL A 604 -1.58 3.59 16.38
N THR A 605 -2.11 2.45 15.90
CA THR A 605 -3.45 2.31 15.30
C THR A 605 -4.60 2.70 16.23
N LEU A 606 -4.50 2.40 17.53
CA LEU A 606 -5.56 2.75 18.50
C LEU A 606 -5.63 4.24 18.84
N VAL A 607 -4.68 5.04 18.36
CA VAL A 607 -4.66 6.51 18.49
C VAL A 607 -4.78 7.17 17.13
N ASP A 608 -4.00 6.72 16.15
CA ASP A 608 -3.99 7.20 14.78
C ASP A 608 -4.01 5.99 13.81
N PRO A 609 -5.20 5.53 13.40
CA PRO A 609 -5.33 4.40 12.47
C PRO A 609 -4.83 4.73 11.05
N THR A 610 -4.59 6.00 10.73
CA THR A 610 -4.06 6.43 9.43
C THR A 610 -2.54 6.54 9.41
N HIS A 611 -1.89 6.34 10.55
CA HIS A 611 -0.45 6.52 10.70
C HIS A 611 0.34 5.58 9.74
N PRO A 612 1.35 6.10 9.02
CA PRO A 612 2.09 5.33 8.01
C PRO A 612 2.94 4.20 8.58
N LEU A 613 3.13 4.17 9.91
CA LEU A 613 3.84 3.11 10.64
C LEU A 613 2.88 2.13 11.36
N SER A 614 1.64 2.00 10.90
CA SER A 614 0.71 0.98 11.40
C SER A 614 1.07 -0.43 10.91
N PHE A 615 0.59 -1.45 11.61
CA PHE A 615 0.76 -2.85 11.23
C PHE A 615 0.13 -3.16 9.86
N LEU A 616 -1.00 -2.51 9.53
CA LEU A 616 -1.62 -2.64 8.21
C LEU A 616 -0.77 -2.02 7.10
N ALA A 617 -0.12 -0.88 7.36
CA ALA A 617 0.83 -0.28 6.42
C ALA A 617 2.03 -1.22 6.18
N TYR A 618 2.55 -1.85 7.24
CA TYR A 618 3.58 -2.88 7.13
C TYR A 618 3.12 -4.05 6.24
N LEU A 619 1.93 -4.64 6.48
CA LEU A 619 1.42 -5.74 5.67
C LEU A 619 1.27 -5.38 4.18
N ARG A 620 0.92 -4.12 3.88
CA ARG A 620 0.89 -3.60 2.50
C ARG A 620 2.29 -3.52 1.91
N ASP A 621 3.24 -2.95 2.65
CA ASP A 621 4.62 -2.74 2.20
C ASP A 621 5.35 -4.06 1.87
N VAL A 622 5.07 -5.13 2.62
CA VAL A 622 5.68 -6.44 2.39
C VAL A 622 4.83 -7.39 1.54
N ASP A 623 3.80 -6.88 0.88
CA ASP A 623 2.88 -7.62 -0.01
C ASP A 623 2.19 -8.83 0.66
N ARG A 624 1.82 -8.68 1.93
CA ARG A 624 1.15 -9.72 2.74
C ARG A 624 -0.29 -9.40 3.10
N MET A 625 -0.85 -8.29 2.59
CA MET A 625 -2.21 -7.83 2.91
C MET A 625 -3.30 -8.86 2.56
N TYR A 626 -3.36 -9.34 1.32
CA TYR A 626 -4.35 -10.34 0.91
C TYR A 626 -4.18 -11.69 1.62
N PRO A 627 -2.95 -12.27 1.71
CA PRO A 627 -2.73 -13.48 2.48
C PRO A 627 -3.12 -13.35 3.96
N PHE A 628 -2.84 -12.21 4.59
CA PHE A 628 -3.21 -11.95 5.99
C PHE A 628 -4.73 -11.86 6.16
N TYR A 629 -5.43 -11.18 5.25
CA TYR A 629 -6.89 -11.09 5.24
C TYR A 629 -7.54 -12.48 5.16
N ILE A 630 -7.12 -13.32 4.21
CA ILE A 630 -7.68 -14.66 4.00
C ILE A 630 -7.39 -15.62 5.15
N ARG A 631 -6.26 -15.42 5.87
CA ARG A 631 -5.87 -16.27 6.99
C ARG A 631 -6.89 -16.24 8.14
N GLU A 632 -7.66 -15.15 8.27
CA GLU A 632 -8.65 -14.92 9.35
C GLU A 632 -8.09 -15.17 10.77
N GLN A 633 -6.77 -15.01 10.93
CA GLN A 633 -6.07 -15.12 12.20
C GLN A 633 -5.47 -13.77 12.58
N PHE A 634 -6.19 -13.03 13.40
CA PHE A 634 -5.89 -11.63 13.75
C PHE A 634 -4.88 -11.46 14.89
N HIS A 635 -4.30 -12.55 15.39
CA HIS A 635 -3.21 -12.54 16.36
C HIS A 635 -1.89 -12.83 15.63
N PRO A 636 -1.05 -11.81 15.40
CA PRO A 636 0.21 -12.01 14.66
C PRO A 636 1.15 -12.95 15.42
N THR A 637 2.04 -13.61 14.69
CA THR A 637 3.13 -14.37 15.33
C THR A 637 4.12 -13.41 15.97
N ARG A 638 4.88 -13.86 16.98
CA ARG A 638 5.92 -13.02 17.60
C ARG A 638 7.00 -12.63 16.58
N VAL A 639 7.34 -13.54 15.67
CA VAL A 639 8.28 -13.30 14.57
C VAL A 639 7.74 -12.21 13.64
N GLU A 640 6.48 -12.29 13.24
CA GLU A 640 5.84 -11.29 12.39
C GLU A 640 5.76 -9.91 13.07
N TYR A 641 5.45 -9.88 14.37
CA TYR A 641 5.41 -8.63 15.12
C TYR A 641 6.81 -8.03 15.30
N GLU A 642 7.84 -8.83 15.56
CA GLU A 642 9.23 -8.35 15.61
C GLU A 642 9.69 -7.79 14.25
N ASP A 643 9.33 -8.46 13.15
CA ASP A 643 9.62 -7.97 11.80
C ASP A 643 8.95 -6.62 11.54
N TYR A 644 7.68 -6.46 11.96
CA TYR A 644 6.99 -5.18 11.97
C TYR A 644 7.72 -4.11 12.81
N LEU A 645 8.18 -4.43 14.02
CA LEU A 645 8.93 -3.48 14.85
C LEU A 645 10.25 -3.06 14.21
N ARG A 646 10.97 -3.98 13.55
CA ARG A 646 12.19 -3.66 12.79
C ARG A 646 11.89 -2.79 11.59
N TRP A 647 10.83 -3.13 10.84
CA TRP A 647 10.34 -2.34 9.72
C TRP A 647 10.02 -0.90 10.16
N ALA A 648 9.34 -0.72 11.29
CA ALA A 648 9.03 0.60 11.84
C ALA A 648 10.29 1.33 12.32
N ALA A 649 11.19 0.67 13.05
CA ALA A 649 12.44 1.25 13.52
C ALA A 649 13.34 1.71 12.35
N SER A 650 13.37 0.95 11.25
CA SER A 650 14.16 1.31 10.05
C SER A 650 13.68 2.60 9.36
N ARG A 651 12.43 3.00 9.60
CA ARG A 651 11.81 4.22 9.05
C ARG A 651 11.87 5.40 10.01
N LEU A 652 12.43 5.23 11.21
CA LEU A 652 12.51 6.25 12.24
C LEU A 652 13.97 6.66 12.46
N PRO A 653 14.43 7.77 11.83
CA PRO A 653 15.81 8.24 12.00
C PRO A 653 16.13 8.67 13.43
N ALA A 654 15.11 8.92 14.25
CA ALA A 654 15.21 9.19 15.68
C ALA A 654 15.78 8.01 16.50
N VAL A 655 15.74 6.78 15.98
CA VAL A 655 16.20 5.59 16.70
C VAL A 655 17.71 5.40 16.52
N ARG A 656 18.44 5.37 17.63
CA ARG A 656 19.89 5.21 17.69
C ARG A 656 20.26 3.91 18.40
N PHE A 657 20.69 2.91 17.63
CA PHE A 657 21.20 1.65 18.16
C PHE A 657 22.65 1.79 18.63
N SER A 658 23.11 0.87 19.47
CA SER A 658 24.44 0.88 20.09
C SER A 658 24.73 2.13 20.93
N HIS A 659 23.73 2.74 21.55
CA HIS A 659 23.84 3.90 22.45
C HIS A 659 23.43 3.50 23.86
N ARG A 660 24.40 3.16 24.70
CA ARG A 660 24.18 2.75 26.09
C ARG A 660 24.22 3.97 27.00
N VAL A 661 23.12 4.28 27.67
CA VAL A 661 23.08 5.32 28.70
C VAL A 661 23.75 4.82 29.99
N GLU A 662 24.74 5.55 30.47
CA GLU A 662 25.51 5.25 31.68
C GLU A 662 24.99 6.02 32.90
N ALA A 663 24.71 7.32 32.72
CA ALA A 663 24.31 8.22 33.80
C ALA A 663 23.41 9.35 33.29
N VAL A 664 22.54 9.85 34.16
CA VAL A 664 21.67 11.00 33.91
C VAL A 664 21.86 12.01 35.05
N HIS A 665 22.17 13.23 34.68
CA HIS A 665 22.36 14.37 35.57
C HIS A 665 21.30 15.44 35.29
N TRP A 666 21.05 16.32 36.26
CA TRP A 666 20.29 17.55 36.04
C TRP A 666 21.24 18.73 36.04
N ASP A 667 21.24 19.50 34.95
CA ASP A 667 21.98 20.74 34.82
C ASP A 667 21.05 21.92 35.17
N GLU A 668 21.26 22.50 36.34
CA GLU A 668 20.46 23.64 36.85
C GLU A 668 20.60 24.89 35.97
N ALA A 669 21.78 25.12 35.36
CA ALA A 669 22.02 26.33 34.58
C ALA A 669 21.32 26.27 33.21
N ARG A 670 21.20 25.07 32.65
CA ARG A 670 20.53 24.82 31.36
C ARG A 670 19.08 24.41 31.50
N GLU A 671 18.63 24.10 32.72
CA GLU A 671 17.33 23.50 33.01
C GLU A 671 17.05 22.25 32.15
N ARG A 672 18.06 21.39 32.00
CA ARG A 672 18.00 20.18 31.16
C ARG A 672 18.62 18.97 31.85
N PHE A 673 18.13 17.79 31.50
CA PHE A 673 18.80 16.54 31.82
C PHE A 673 20.00 16.33 30.90
N VAL A 674 21.15 15.98 31.46
CA VAL A 674 22.35 15.58 30.71
C VAL A 674 22.50 14.06 30.82
N VAL A 675 22.51 13.40 29.68
CA VAL A 675 22.53 11.95 29.50
C VAL A 675 23.91 11.53 28.99
N GLU A 676 24.70 10.92 29.87
CA GLU A 676 25.99 10.33 29.51
C GLU A 676 25.75 8.99 28.81
N THR A 677 26.30 8.87 27.61
CA THR A 677 26.06 7.73 26.72
C THR A 677 27.39 7.19 26.19
N THR A 678 27.56 5.86 26.22
CA THR A 678 28.64 5.15 25.53
C THR A 678 28.10 4.57 24.23
N ARG A 679 28.69 4.97 23.10
CA ARG A 679 28.38 4.42 21.77
C ARG A 679 29.14 3.11 21.53
N GLY A 680 28.64 2.26 20.63
CA GLY A 680 29.19 0.92 20.34
C GLY A 680 30.64 0.90 19.85
N ASP A 681 31.18 2.02 19.38
CA ASP A 681 32.59 2.22 19.03
C ASP A 681 33.47 2.64 20.23
N GLY A 682 32.87 2.73 21.42
CA GLY A 682 33.53 3.15 22.66
C GLY A 682 33.52 4.67 22.89
N ALA A 683 32.97 5.47 21.97
CA ALA A 683 32.89 6.92 22.14
C ALA A 683 31.95 7.28 23.30
N ARG A 684 32.38 8.22 24.15
CA ARG A 684 31.55 8.78 25.21
C ARG A 684 30.93 10.09 24.73
N LEU A 685 29.62 10.19 24.87
CA LEU A 685 28.79 11.30 24.42
C LEU A 685 28.01 11.84 25.63
N ALA A 686 27.75 13.15 25.62
CA ALA A 686 26.82 13.79 26.55
C ALA A 686 25.74 14.48 25.72
N LEU A 687 24.50 14.01 25.86
CA LEU A 687 23.32 14.55 25.19
C LEU A 687 22.45 15.25 26.23
N ALA A 688 21.78 16.35 25.88
CA ALA A 688 20.90 17.06 26.80
C ALA A 688 19.45 17.09 26.30
N ALA A 689 18.48 16.99 27.22
CA ALA A 689 17.06 17.13 26.89
C ALA A 689 16.23 17.72 28.02
N LYS A 690 15.12 18.37 27.66
CA LYS A 690 14.16 18.92 28.63
C LYS A 690 13.35 17.81 29.31
N HIS A 691 13.00 16.77 28.57
CA HIS A 691 12.23 15.63 29.05
C HIS A 691 12.95 14.31 28.79
N LEU A 692 12.72 13.33 29.66
CA LEU A 692 13.20 11.95 29.48
C LEU A 692 12.03 10.97 29.43
N VAL A 693 12.12 9.92 28.61
CA VAL A 693 11.17 8.82 28.64
C VAL A 693 11.88 7.49 28.81
N ILE A 694 11.56 6.76 29.89
CA ILE A 694 12.26 5.55 30.29
C ILE A 694 11.44 4.32 29.89
N GLY A 695 11.98 3.54 28.96
CA GLY A 695 11.36 2.34 28.38
C GLY A 695 12.34 1.17 28.28
N ILE A 696 13.14 0.94 29.31
CA ILE A 696 14.20 -0.09 29.34
C ILE A 696 13.70 -1.54 29.54
N GLY A 697 12.38 -1.73 29.56
CA GLY A 697 11.73 -3.04 29.60
C GLY A 697 12.00 -3.85 30.86
N THR A 698 11.90 -5.17 30.71
CA THR A 698 12.05 -6.15 31.80
C THR A 698 13.26 -7.07 31.57
N GLU A 699 13.63 -7.81 32.60
CA GLU A 699 14.67 -8.84 32.57
C GLU A 699 14.16 -10.14 33.22
N SER A 700 14.67 -11.27 32.76
CA SER A 700 14.29 -12.58 33.30
C SER A 700 14.61 -12.64 34.79
N TYR A 701 13.63 -13.04 35.58
CA TYR A 701 13.77 -13.16 37.02
C TYR A 701 14.07 -14.61 37.39
N VAL A 702 15.23 -14.83 38.01
CA VAL A 702 15.59 -16.11 38.63
C VAL A 702 15.44 -15.96 40.15
N PRO A 703 14.56 -16.73 40.81
CA PRO A 703 14.41 -16.70 42.26
C PRO A 703 15.72 -17.11 42.97
N GLU A 704 15.97 -16.51 44.14
CA GLU A 704 17.13 -16.83 44.99
C GLU A 704 17.22 -18.33 45.32
N ALA A 705 16.08 -19.01 45.45
CA ALA A 705 16.01 -20.44 45.67
C ALA A 705 16.73 -21.29 44.58
N LEU A 706 16.94 -20.75 43.37
CA LEU A 706 17.66 -21.40 42.28
C LEU A 706 19.11 -20.92 42.14
N ALA A 707 19.56 -19.94 42.95
CA ALA A 707 20.88 -19.32 42.80
C ALA A 707 22.05 -20.28 43.12
N GLY A 708 21.79 -21.37 43.83
CA GLY A 708 22.79 -22.41 44.14
C GLY A 708 23.13 -23.37 42.99
N LEU A 709 22.52 -23.18 41.80
CA LEU A 709 22.82 -23.97 40.60
C LEU A 709 23.81 -23.24 39.68
N PRO A 710 24.80 -23.95 39.10
CA PRO A 710 25.71 -23.34 38.14
C PRO A 710 25.02 -23.06 36.80
N ALA A 711 25.60 -22.15 36.00
CA ALA A 711 25.01 -21.64 34.76
C ALA A 711 24.80 -22.72 33.67
N ASP A 712 25.61 -23.77 33.66
CA ASP A 712 25.47 -24.94 32.77
C ASP A 712 24.28 -25.83 33.14
N ARG A 713 23.71 -25.68 34.35
CA ARG A 713 22.59 -26.48 34.85
C ARG A 713 21.29 -25.71 35.05
N LEU A 714 21.34 -24.39 34.82
CA LEU A 714 20.20 -23.50 34.92
C LEU A 714 20.06 -22.68 33.64
N VAL A 715 19.01 -22.95 32.88
CA VAL A 715 18.62 -22.22 31.68
C VAL A 715 17.51 -21.26 32.04
N ARG A 716 17.62 -19.98 31.67
CA ARG A 716 16.49 -19.05 31.77
C ARG A 716 15.57 -19.30 30.59
N ALA A 717 14.25 -19.18 30.77
CA ALA A 717 13.31 -19.38 29.67
C ALA A 717 13.67 -18.52 28.44
N GLY A 718 14.12 -17.27 28.65
CA GLY A 718 14.55 -16.37 27.58
C GLY A 718 15.77 -16.80 26.77
N ASP A 719 16.49 -17.84 27.20
CA ASP A 719 17.70 -18.39 26.56
C ASP A 719 17.46 -19.82 26.03
N TYR A 720 16.20 -20.31 26.04
CA TYR A 720 15.86 -21.72 25.81
C TYR A 720 16.25 -22.20 24.42
N LEU A 721 15.86 -21.48 23.37
CA LEU A 721 16.12 -21.88 21.99
C LEU A 721 17.63 -21.85 21.66
N ASP A 722 18.35 -20.86 22.20
CA ASP A 722 19.80 -20.74 22.01
C ASP A 722 20.57 -21.90 22.67
N ARG A 723 19.99 -22.47 23.74
CA ARG A 723 20.57 -23.58 24.50
C ARG A 723 19.85 -24.92 24.24
N ARG A 724 19.10 -25.03 23.16
CA ARG A 724 18.33 -26.24 22.81
C ARG A 724 19.20 -27.50 22.74
N SER A 725 20.42 -27.38 22.21
CA SER A 725 21.36 -28.52 22.14
C SER A 725 21.76 -29.07 23.51
N GLU A 726 21.69 -28.26 24.58
CA GLU A 726 21.95 -28.71 25.95
C GLU A 726 20.72 -29.42 26.54
N VAL A 727 19.53 -28.95 26.18
CA VAL A 727 18.24 -29.56 26.55
C VAL A 727 18.11 -30.96 25.93
N GLU A 728 18.51 -31.13 24.68
CA GLU A 728 18.47 -32.41 23.96
C GLU A 728 19.45 -33.45 24.51
N ARG A 729 20.54 -33.02 25.16
CA ARG A 729 21.53 -33.91 25.79
C ARG A 729 21.14 -34.33 27.21
N ALA A 730 20.23 -33.59 27.86
CA ALA A 730 19.75 -33.94 29.18
C ALA A 730 18.90 -35.21 29.10
N SER A 731 18.95 -36.09 30.11
CA SER A 731 18.03 -37.23 30.21
C SER A 731 16.74 -36.83 30.94
N HIS A 732 16.78 -35.79 31.78
CA HIS A 732 15.64 -35.23 32.50
C HIS A 732 15.72 -33.71 32.60
N VAL A 733 14.68 -33.02 32.12
CA VAL A 733 14.56 -31.56 32.15
C VAL A 733 13.40 -31.14 33.05
N THR A 734 13.62 -30.13 33.91
CA THR A 734 12.58 -29.58 34.78
C THR A 734 12.29 -28.12 34.47
N VAL A 735 11.06 -27.81 34.05
CA VAL A 735 10.55 -26.44 33.87
C VAL A 735 9.95 -25.94 35.19
N VAL A 736 10.33 -24.74 35.61
CA VAL A 736 9.83 -24.09 36.84
C VAL A 736 9.10 -22.81 36.48
N GLY A 737 7.80 -22.73 36.79
CA GLY A 737 6.95 -21.57 36.52
C GLY A 737 5.60 -21.93 35.88
N ALA A 738 4.69 -20.98 35.73
CA ALA A 738 3.35 -21.21 35.15
C ALA A 738 2.87 -20.10 34.19
N GLY A 739 3.80 -19.31 33.64
CA GLY A 739 3.47 -18.34 32.60
C GLY A 739 3.47 -18.97 31.20
N GLN A 740 2.98 -18.20 30.21
CA GLN A 740 2.93 -18.58 28.80
C GLN A 740 4.25 -19.17 28.27
N SER A 741 5.41 -18.54 28.54
CA SER A 741 6.70 -19.06 28.06
C SER A 741 7.06 -20.43 28.61
N GLY A 742 6.67 -20.73 29.86
CA GLY A 742 6.88 -22.06 30.43
C GLY A 742 6.01 -23.12 29.75
N ALA A 743 4.79 -22.75 29.37
CA ALA A 743 3.87 -23.61 28.65
C ALA A 743 4.35 -23.89 27.20
N GLU A 744 4.87 -22.87 26.50
CA GLU A 744 5.45 -23.04 25.15
C GLU A 744 6.68 -23.96 25.16
N ILE A 745 7.56 -23.80 26.15
CA ILE A 745 8.68 -24.71 26.38
C ILE A 745 8.16 -26.13 26.66
N MET A 746 7.08 -26.27 27.44
CA MET A 746 6.47 -27.55 27.71
C MET A 746 5.93 -28.22 26.43
N VAL A 747 5.31 -27.47 25.52
CA VAL A 747 4.86 -27.97 24.21
C VAL A 747 6.03 -28.55 23.41
N ASP A 748 7.14 -27.81 23.31
CA ASP A 748 8.34 -28.26 22.59
C ASP A 748 8.95 -29.51 23.25
N LEU A 749 9.11 -29.50 24.58
CA LEU A 749 9.65 -30.65 25.32
C LEU A 749 8.75 -31.90 25.22
N LEU A 750 7.42 -31.75 25.25
CA LEU A 750 6.49 -32.88 25.05
C LEU A 750 6.56 -33.43 23.63
N THR A 751 6.72 -32.55 22.65
CA THR A 751 6.90 -32.96 21.25
C THR A 751 8.18 -33.77 21.08
N GLN A 752 9.29 -33.31 21.68
CA GLN A 752 10.54 -34.06 21.72
C GLN A 752 10.40 -35.38 22.50
N ASN A 753 9.72 -35.39 23.64
CA ASN A 753 9.45 -36.60 24.43
C ASN A 753 8.69 -37.67 23.62
N LEU A 754 7.70 -37.25 22.81
CA LEU A 754 7.00 -38.15 21.89
C LEU A 754 7.93 -38.73 20.82
N ALA A 755 9.01 -38.05 20.47
CA ALA A 755 10.02 -38.49 19.52
C ALA A 755 11.19 -39.28 20.19
N GLY A 756 11.06 -39.65 21.47
CA GLY A 756 12.11 -40.37 22.21
C GLY A 756 13.06 -39.48 23.01
N GLY A 757 12.72 -38.19 23.18
CA GLY A 757 13.47 -37.22 23.96
C GLY A 757 13.39 -37.40 25.49
N PRO A 758 13.83 -36.40 26.27
CA PRO A 758 14.07 -36.54 27.70
C PRO A 758 12.80 -36.76 28.53
N ALA A 759 12.98 -37.22 29.76
CA ALA A 759 11.97 -37.09 30.79
C ALA A 759 11.71 -35.61 31.10
N VAL A 760 10.46 -35.25 31.40
CA VAL A 760 10.08 -33.83 31.61
C VAL A 760 9.30 -33.65 32.89
N SER A 761 9.65 -32.62 33.68
CA SER A 761 8.86 -32.21 34.83
C SER A 761 8.47 -30.74 34.74
N TRP A 762 7.22 -30.40 35.08
CA TRP A 762 6.75 -29.03 35.14
C TRP A 762 6.23 -28.70 36.53
N LEU A 763 6.96 -27.85 37.26
CA LEU A 763 6.67 -27.48 38.65
C LEU A 763 6.18 -26.03 38.73
N THR A 764 5.03 -25.81 39.36
CA THR A 764 4.50 -24.47 39.60
C THR A 764 3.97 -24.27 41.01
N ARG A 765 4.13 -23.04 41.52
CA ARG A 765 3.59 -22.56 42.80
C ARG A 765 2.10 -22.21 42.73
N THR A 766 1.55 -22.01 41.54
CA THR A 766 0.12 -21.75 41.32
C THR A 766 -0.69 -23.00 41.64
N ARG A 767 -1.94 -22.82 42.08
CA ARG A 767 -2.84 -23.95 42.42
C ARG A 767 -3.26 -24.76 41.19
N SER A 768 -3.18 -24.16 40.01
CA SER A 768 -3.46 -24.78 38.72
C SER A 768 -2.58 -24.14 37.63
N PHE A 769 -2.50 -24.81 36.48
CA PHE A 769 -2.10 -24.18 35.22
C PHE A 769 -3.31 -23.40 34.70
N ALA A 770 -3.37 -22.12 35.06
CA ALA A 770 -4.57 -21.31 34.82
C ALA A 770 -4.47 -20.58 33.46
N PRO A 771 -5.59 -20.51 32.71
CA PRO A 771 -5.63 -19.69 31.52
C PRO A 771 -5.55 -18.20 31.88
N LEU A 772 -5.07 -17.40 30.93
CA LEU A 772 -5.26 -15.96 30.89
C LEU A 772 -6.75 -15.69 30.75
N ASP A 773 -7.33 -14.86 31.61
CA ASP A 773 -8.73 -14.46 31.46
C ASP A 773 -8.83 -13.37 30.39
N TYR A 774 -9.12 -13.82 29.18
CA TYR A 774 -9.24 -12.97 27.99
C TYR A 774 -10.70 -12.75 27.58
N THR A 775 -11.63 -12.86 28.52
CA THR A 775 -13.05 -12.62 28.24
C THR A 775 -13.33 -11.13 28.05
N LYS A 776 -14.23 -10.79 27.12
CA LYS A 776 -14.43 -9.42 26.63
C LYS A 776 -14.70 -8.38 27.73
N LEU A 777 -15.47 -8.74 28.76
CA LEU A 777 -15.77 -7.83 29.89
C LEU A 777 -14.59 -7.69 30.86
N VAL A 778 -13.77 -8.73 31.02
CA VAL A 778 -12.56 -8.67 31.83
C VAL A 778 -11.50 -7.80 31.17
N LEU A 779 -11.41 -7.81 29.83
CA LEU A 779 -10.52 -6.93 29.07
C LEU A 779 -10.83 -5.44 29.26
N GLU A 780 -12.03 -5.06 29.71
CA GLU A 780 -12.31 -3.66 30.04
C GLU A 780 -11.42 -3.15 31.19
N MET A 781 -10.87 -4.05 32.00
CA MET A 781 -9.93 -3.73 33.07
C MET A 781 -8.53 -3.36 32.58
N THR A 782 -8.23 -3.50 31.27
CA THR A 782 -7.00 -2.99 30.67
C THR A 782 -7.20 -1.70 29.86
N THR A 783 -8.41 -1.13 29.88
CA THR A 783 -8.78 0.08 29.14
C THR A 783 -8.41 1.38 29.87
N PRO A 784 -8.31 2.52 29.16
CA PRO A 784 -8.11 3.83 29.77
C PRO A 784 -9.11 4.19 30.89
N ALA A 785 -10.38 3.79 30.76
CA ALA A 785 -11.41 4.01 31.77
C ALA A 785 -11.05 3.34 33.11
N TYR A 786 -10.62 2.07 33.07
CA TYR A 786 -10.19 1.37 34.28
C TYR A 786 -8.93 1.98 34.87
N VAL A 787 -7.95 2.35 34.03
CA VAL A 787 -6.70 2.99 34.49
C VAL A 787 -6.99 4.25 35.29
N ARG A 788 -7.90 5.11 34.82
CA ARG A 788 -8.30 6.34 35.54
C ARG A 788 -9.01 6.06 36.87
N TYR A 789 -9.84 5.02 36.92
CA TYR A 789 -10.45 4.55 38.16
C TYR A 789 -9.39 4.03 39.13
N PHE A 790 -8.55 3.10 38.67
CA PHE A 790 -7.50 2.46 39.46
C PHE A 790 -6.52 3.49 40.03
N HIS A 791 -6.08 4.47 39.22
CA HIS A 791 -5.13 5.51 39.63
C HIS A 791 -5.64 6.38 40.79
N ARG A 792 -6.96 6.59 40.91
CA ARG A 792 -7.57 7.36 42.02
C ARG A 792 -7.65 6.58 43.34
N LEU A 793 -7.49 5.26 43.32
CA LEU A 793 -7.60 4.44 44.53
C LEU A 793 -6.43 4.68 45.51
N PRO A 794 -6.65 4.50 46.82
CA PRO A 794 -5.56 4.47 47.81
C PRO A 794 -4.54 3.36 47.49
N GLN A 795 -3.25 3.62 47.75
CA GLN A 795 -2.17 2.68 47.40
C GLN A 795 -2.34 1.24 47.96
N PRO A 796 -2.80 1.03 49.21
CA PRO A 796 -3.03 -0.33 49.72
C PRO A 796 -4.11 -1.10 48.95
N VAL A 797 -5.11 -0.40 48.41
CA VAL A 797 -6.16 -1.00 47.59
C VAL A 797 -5.61 -1.39 46.22
N LYS A 798 -4.80 -0.52 45.60
CA LYS A 798 -4.09 -0.81 44.34
C LYS A 798 -3.22 -2.05 44.46
N ASP A 799 -2.43 -2.15 45.53
CA ASP A 799 -1.52 -3.27 45.76
C ASP A 799 -2.27 -4.60 45.94
N ARG A 800 -3.41 -4.59 46.65
CA ARG A 800 -4.30 -5.76 46.75
C ARG A 800 -4.86 -6.16 45.39
N LEU A 801 -5.41 -5.22 44.64
CA LEU A 801 -6.02 -5.49 43.33
C LEU A 801 -5.01 -6.05 42.33
N VAL A 802 -3.78 -5.52 42.29
CA VAL A 802 -2.70 -6.05 41.44
C VAL A 802 -2.35 -7.50 41.78
N ALA A 803 -2.41 -7.87 43.06
CA ALA A 803 -2.18 -9.25 43.50
C ALA A 803 -3.33 -10.20 43.10
N GLU A 804 -4.57 -9.71 43.13
CA GLU A 804 -5.77 -10.48 42.77
C GLU A 804 -5.93 -10.64 41.24
N GLN A 805 -5.57 -9.62 40.46
CA GLN A 805 -5.79 -9.54 39.00
C GLN A 805 -4.67 -10.16 38.15
N TRP A 806 -3.82 -11.00 38.74
CA TRP A 806 -2.68 -11.58 38.03
C TRP A 806 -3.10 -12.38 36.77
N GLN A 807 -4.30 -12.97 36.76
CA GLN A 807 -4.82 -13.73 35.62
C GLN A 807 -5.13 -12.88 34.38
N HIS A 808 -5.16 -11.56 34.50
CA HIS A 808 -5.39 -10.66 33.36
C HIS A 808 -4.11 -10.39 32.55
N TYR A 809 -2.93 -10.75 33.09
CA TYR A 809 -1.65 -10.44 32.42
C TYR A 809 -0.55 -11.51 32.59
N LYS A 810 -0.75 -12.56 33.39
CA LYS A 810 0.26 -13.62 33.66
C LYS A 810 -0.22 -15.05 33.36
N GLY A 811 -1.43 -15.24 32.85
CA GLY A 811 -1.98 -16.56 32.53
C GLY A 811 -1.41 -17.19 31.25
N ILE A 812 -1.78 -18.44 31.00
CA ILE A 812 -1.41 -19.20 29.79
C ILE A 812 -2.54 -19.08 28.76
N SER A 813 -2.26 -19.04 27.46
CA SER A 813 -3.34 -19.09 26.47
C SER A 813 -4.10 -20.42 26.56
N THR A 814 -5.41 -20.36 26.34
CA THR A 814 -6.25 -21.58 26.31
C THR A 814 -5.76 -22.56 25.24
N GLU A 815 -5.39 -22.07 24.05
CA GLU A 815 -4.86 -22.87 22.94
C GLU A 815 -3.59 -23.64 23.34
N THR A 816 -2.65 -23.01 24.05
CA THR A 816 -1.43 -23.69 24.52
C THR A 816 -1.75 -24.77 25.57
N LEU A 817 -2.70 -24.52 26.48
CA LEU A 817 -3.11 -25.52 27.47
C LEU A 817 -3.77 -26.73 26.81
N GLU A 818 -4.63 -26.50 25.82
CA GLU A 818 -5.27 -27.56 25.01
C GLU A 818 -4.21 -28.36 24.25
N GLN A 819 -3.24 -27.70 23.63
CA GLN A 819 -2.14 -28.37 22.93
C GLN A 819 -1.29 -29.25 23.85
N ILE A 820 -0.95 -28.76 25.06
CA ILE A 820 -0.23 -29.56 26.07
C ILE A 820 -1.05 -30.79 26.45
N HIS A 821 -2.35 -30.63 26.67
CA HIS A 821 -3.25 -31.75 26.98
C HIS A 821 -3.27 -32.79 25.86
N ASP A 822 -3.40 -32.36 24.60
CA ASP A 822 -3.40 -33.25 23.45
C ASP A 822 -2.08 -34.02 23.29
N LEU A 823 -0.94 -33.37 23.52
CA LEU A 823 0.37 -34.02 23.51
C LEU A 823 0.49 -35.08 24.63
N LEU A 824 0.03 -34.75 25.84
CA LEU A 824 -0.02 -35.69 26.96
C LEU A 824 -0.94 -36.88 26.67
N TYR A 825 -2.09 -36.65 26.03
CA TYR A 825 -3.03 -37.70 25.64
C TYR A 825 -2.42 -38.64 24.59
N ARG A 826 -1.84 -38.09 23.52
CA ARG A 826 -1.12 -38.86 22.48
C ARG A 826 -0.01 -39.71 23.08
N ARG A 827 0.70 -39.20 24.09
CA ARG A 827 1.77 -39.93 24.78
C ARG A 827 1.27 -41.23 25.42
N ARG A 828 0.02 -41.31 25.88
CA ARG A 828 -0.53 -42.55 26.46
C ARG A 828 -0.65 -43.69 25.45
N LEU A 829 -0.62 -43.39 24.15
CA LEU A 829 -0.65 -44.40 23.09
C LEU A 829 0.73 -44.97 22.76
N LYS A 830 1.82 -44.40 23.30
CA LYS A 830 3.18 -44.92 23.13
C LYS A 830 3.64 -45.67 24.37
N LEU A 831 4.06 -46.91 24.19
CA LEU A 831 4.48 -47.81 25.28
C LEU A 831 5.89 -47.48 25.83
N GLU A 832 6.73 -46.75 25.07
CA GLU A 832 8.17 -46.56 25.36
C GLU A 832 8.60 -45.07 25.44
N SER A 833 7.78 -44.17 26.01
CA SER A 833 8.17 -42.76 26.21
C SER A 833 8.80 -42.50 27.59
N SER A 834 9.83 -41.65 27.64
CA SER A 834 10.42 -41.13 28.89
C SER A 834 9.35 -40.49 29.81
N PRO A 835 9.47 -40.56 31.15
CA PRO A 835 8.46 -40.07 32.09
C PRO A 835 8.12 -38.58 31.95
N VAL A 836 6.86 -38.22 32.21
CA VAL A 836 6.39 -36.82 32.26
C VAL A 836 5.61 -36.60 33.56
N ASP A 837 5.91 -35.52 34.28
CA ASP A 837 5.31 -35.18 35.57
C ASP A 837 4.93 -33.69 35.66
N LEU A 838 3.67 -33.37 36.00
CA LEU A 838 3.17 -32.00 36.13
C LEU A 838 2.67 -31.81 37.57
N ARG A 839 3.24 -30.83 38.30
CA ARG A 839 2.88 -30.56 39.70
C ARG A 839 2.53 -29.10 39.95
N CYS A 840 1.31 -28.89 40.42
CA CYS A 840 0.83 -27.61 40.94
C CYS A 840 1.10 -27.48 42.44
N GLY A 841 1.02 -26.26 42.96
CA GLY A 841 1.17 -25.99 44.39
C GLY A 841 2.57 -26.29 44.94
N VAL A 842 3.61 -26.34 44.12
CA VAL A 842 4.99 -26.61 44.56
C VAL A 842 5.81 -25.33 44.63
N THR A 843 6.38 -25.05 45.80
CA THR A 843 7.38 -23.99 46.00
C THR A 843 8.76 -24.63 46.07
N ILE A 844 9.74 -24.08 45.35
CA ILE A 844 11.15 -24.47 45.51
C ILE A 844 11.76 -23.58 46.60
N GLU A 845 12.25 -24.21 47.67
CA GLU A 845 12.87 -23.52 48.81
C GLU A 845 14.38 -23.34 48.60
N SER A 846 15.05 -24.32 48.00
CA SER A 846 16.46 -24.25 47.63
C SER A 846 16.82 -25.23 46.51
N ALA A 847 17.96 -25.01 45.86
CA ALA A 847 18.50 -25.89 44.84
C ALA A 847 20.01 -26.03 45.02
N ARG A 848 20.52 -27.26 44.83
CA ARG A 848 21.95 -27.59 44.93
C ARG A 848 22.32 -28.71 43.97
N GLN A 849 23.60 -28.91 43.70
CA GLN A 849 24.08 -30.11 43.03
C GLN A 849 24.29 -31.24 44.05
N ASP A 850 24.03 -32.48 43.63
CA ASP A 850 24.44 -33.66 44.39
C ASP A 850 25.92 -34.05 44.13
N GLY A 851 26.39 -35.13 44.76
CA GLY A 851 27.78 -35.62 44.60
C GLY A 851 28.14 -36.07 43.18
N SER A 852 27.17 -36.19 42.27
CA SER A 852 27.37 -36.50 40.84
C SER A 852 27.27 -35.27 39.93
N GLY A 853 27.04 -34.07 40.50
CA GLY A 853 26.87 -32.82 39.77
C GLY A 853 25.46 -32.57 39.24
N ARG A 854 24.47 -33.41 39.59
CA ARG A 854 23.08 -33.26 39.13
C ARG A 854 22.30 -32.27 40.00
N PRO A 855 21.48 -31.37 39.41
CA PRO A 855 20.56 -30.53 40.16
C PRO A 855 19.55 -31.30 41.01
N VAL A 856 19.44 -30.92 42.29
CA VAL A 856 18.42 -31.38 43.23
C VAL A 856 17.68 -30.17 43.81
N LEU A 857 16.39 -30.07 43.49
CA LEU A 857 15.48 -29.04 44.00
C LEU A 857 14.82 -29.52 45.29
N HIS A 858 14.85 -28.71 46.34
CA HIS A 858 14.12 -28.95 47.59
C HIS A 858 12.78 -28.26 47.51
N CYS A 859 11.73 -29.06 47.40
CA CYS A 859 10.39 -28.61 47.08
C CYS A 859 9.47 -28.76 48.29
N ARG A 860 8.55 -27.80 48.49
CA ARG A 860 7.44 -27.88 49.44
C ARG A 860 6.11 -27.81 48.71
N HIS A 861 5.23 -28.78 48.95
CA HIS A 861 3.84 -28.71 48.50
C HIS A 861 3.03 -27.79 49.42
N ARG A 862 2.36 -26.78 48.86
CA ARG A 862 1.74 -25.66 49.59
C ARG A 862 0.54 -26.07 50.42
N ASP A 863 -0.27 -27.00 49.92
CA ASP A 863 -1.51 -27.36 50.60
C ASP A 863 -1.30 -28.44 51.67
N THR A 864 -0.26 -29.28 51.52
CA THR A 864 0.04 -30.37 52.48
C THR A 864 1.21 -30.04 53.40
N GLY A 865 2.02 -29.03 53.06
CA GLY A 865 3.26 -28.69 53.76
C GLY A 865 4.41 -29.69 53.55
N ALA A 866 4.19 -30.78 52.83
CA ALA A 866 5.16 -31.86 52.64
C ALA A 866 6.39 -31.38 51.86
N VAL A 867 7.57 -31.75 52.34
CA VAL A 867 8.87 -31.42 51.74
C VAL A 867 9.43 -32.65 51.05
N PHE A 868 9.93 -32.50 49.83
CA PHE A 868 10.51 -33.58 49.04
C PHE A 868 11.65 -33.09 48.13
N PRO A 869 12.67 -33.91 47.87
CA PRO A 869 13.68 -33.62 46.86
C PRO A 869 13.18 -33.97 45.46
N HIS A 870 13.57 -33.18 44.45
CA HIS A 870 13.33 -33.43 43.03
C HIS A 870 14.65 -33.36 42.27
N SER A 871 15.11 -34.48 41.73
CA SER A 871 16.38 -34.57 40.99
C SER A 871 16.13 -34.43 39.49
N THR A 872 17.03 -33.76 38.78
CA THR A 872 16.94 -33.53 37.33
C THR A 872 18.34 -33.28 36.75
N ASP A 873 18.50 -33.19 35.43
CA ASP A 873 19.79 -32.88 34.81
C ASP A 873 19.92 -31.40 34.43
N LEU A 874 18.79 -30.76 34.15
CA LEU A 874 18.71 -29.37 33.70
C LEU A 874 17.44 -28.70 34.24
N VAL A 875 17.58 -27.48 34.76
CA VAL A 875 16.46 -26.67 35.24
C VAL A 875 16.22 -25.51 34.29
N ILE A 876 14.99 -25.36 33.82
CA ILE A 876 14.52 -24.22 33.03
C ILE A 876 13.71 -23.29 33.93
N ALA A 877 14.24 -22.10 34.22
CA ALA A 877 13.56 -21.07 34.98
C ALA A 877 12.62 -20.24 34.09
N ALA A 878 11.34 -20.63 34.07
CA ALA A 878 10.22 -19.91 33.46
C ALA A 878 9.46 -19.07 34.52
N THR A 879 10.20 -18.45 35.43
CA THR A 879 9.71 -17.80 36.65
C THR A 879 9.26 -16.34 36.48
N GLY A 880 9.08 -15.91 35.23
CA GLY A 880 8.62 -14.57 34.86
C GLY A 880 9.75 -13.54 34.73
N TYR A 881 9.34 -12.28 34.59
CA TYR A 881 10.21 -11.14 34.36
C TYR A 881 10.00 -10.09 35.45
N ARG A 882 11.03 -9.28 35.73
CA ARG A 882 10.97 -8.10 36.59
C ARG A 882 11.39 -6.85 35.82
N HIS A 883 10.91 -5.68 36.22
CA HIS A 883 11.37 -4.42 35.63
C HIS A 883 12.87 -4.23 35.87
N ARG A 884 13.59 -3.81 34.83
CA ARG A 884 15.00 -3.45 34.97
C ARG A 884 15.12 -2.22 35.85
N ARG A 885 16.16 -2.19 36.69
CA ARG A 885 16.49 -1.00 37.48
C ARG A 885 17.18 0.01 36.57
N ALA A 886 16.67 1.24 36.54
CA ALA A 886 17.28 2.35 35.82
C ALA A 886 18.48 2.91 36.60
N SER A 887 19.56 2.14 36.70
CA SER A 887 20.75 2.51 37.50
C SER A 887 21.40 3.82 37.07
N PHE A 888 21.24 4.21 35.79
CA PHE A 888 21.70 5.49 35.26
C PHE A 888 21.01 6.71 35.90
N LEU A 889 19.88 6.54 36.60
CA LEU A 889 19.26 7.63 37.39
C LEU A 889 19.93 7.85 38.76
N GLY A 890 20.90 7.02 39.14
CA GLY A 890 21.61 7.11 40.42
C GLY A 890 22.07 8.53 40.81
N PRO A 891 22.64 9.34 39.89
CA PRO A 891 23.06 10.70 40.21
C PRO A 891 21.93 11.66 40.61
N ILE A 892 20.69 11.38 40.20
CA ILE A 892 19.51 12.20 40.52
C ILE A 892 18.52 11.48 41.46
N GLU A 893 18.91 10.34 42.04
CA GLU A 893 18.07 9.49 42.89
C GLU A 893 17.44 10.27 44.06
N GLY A 894 18.20 11.17 44.70
CA GLY A 894 17.70 12.02 45.80
C GLY A 894 16.62 13.04 45.39
N ARG A 895 16.37 13.21 44.09
CA ARG A 895 15.37 14.12 43.53
C ARG A 895 14.12 13.39 43.03
N LEU A 896 14.10 12.06 43.09
CA LEU A 896 12.96 11.22 42.69
C LEU A 896 12.06 10.95 43.91
N ARG A 897 10.76 11.22 43.81
CA ARG A 897 9.82 10.91 44.91
C ARG A 897 9.41 9.44 44.87
N ARG A 898 9.48 8.79 46.02
CA ARG A 898 9.10 7.37 46.21
C ARG A 898 7.92 7.23 47.16
N ASP A 899 7.18 6.14 46.99
CA ASP A 899 6.13 5.72 47.92
C ASP A 899 6.73 4.99 49.14
N GLU A 900 5.88 4.55 50.07
CA GLU A 900 6.28 3.88 51.31
C GLU A 900 6.99 2.52 51.08
N GLN A 901 6.84 1.93 49.89
CA GLN A 901 7.51 0.68 49.49
C GLN A 901 8.77 0.94 48.65
N GLY A 902 9.20 2.20 48.53
CA GLY A 902 10.38 2.58 47.76
C GLY A 902 10.18 2.53 46.25
N ARG A 903 8.94 2.51 45.74
CA ARG A 903 8.62 2.56 44.30
C ARG A 903 8.45 4.02 43.86
N TYR A 904 8.62 4.32 42.58
CA TYR A 904 8.40 5.68 42.09
C TYR A 904 6.94 6.12 42.25
N LYS A 905 6.72 7.38 42.68
CA LYS A 905 5.40 8.00 42.58
C LYS A 905 5.18 8.45 41.14
N VAL A 906 4.18 7.86 40.49
CA VAL A 906 3.88 8.07 39.06
C VAL A 906 2.51 8.74 38.93
N ARG A 907 2.49 9.89 38.24
CA ARG A 907 1.28 10.64 37.90
C ARG A 907 0.50 9.94 36.79
N LEU A 908 -0.75 10.37 36.58
CA LEU A 908 -1.64 9.79 35.56
C LEU A 908 -1.14 10.03 34.13
N ASP A 909 -0.33 11.08 33.90
CA ASP A 909 0.33 11.35 32.62
C ASP A 909 1.62 10.53 32.42
N HIS A 910 1.85 9.52 33.27
CA HIS A 910 3.05 8.69 33.34
C HIS A 910 4.35 9.42 33.73
N SER A 911 4.29 10.69 34.15
CA SER A 911 5.45 11.40 34.67
C SER A 911 5.74 11.02 36.14
N LEU A 912 7.02 10.99 36.50
CA LEU A 912 7.47 10.81 37.88
C LEU A 912 7.25 12.11 38.67
N GLU A 913 6.89 12.00 39.94
CA GLU A 913 6.99 13.12 40.87
C GLU A 913 8.46 13.40 41.20
N LEU A 914 8.92 14.61 40.86
CA LEU A 914 10.28 15.08 41.08
C LEU A 914 10.33 16.15 42.18
N ALA A 915 11.52 16.49 42.67
CA ALA A 915 11.73 17.66 43.50
C ALA A 915 11.46 18.96 42.71
N ASP A 916 11.00 20.01 43.38
CA ASP A 916 10.62 21.29 42.76
C ASP A 916 11.79 21.99 42.04
N SER A 917 13.04 21.57 42.29
CA SER A 917 14.24 22.04 41.62
C SER A 917 14.45 21.47 40.20
N ILE A 918 13.57 20.61 39.69
CA ILE A 918 13.64 20.09 38.32
C ILE A 918 12.43 20.61 37.54
N SER A 919 12.67 21.47 36.54
CA SER A 919 11.63 21.98 35.65
C SER A 919 11.27 21.02 34.51
N GLY A 920 12.15 20.06 34.20
CA GLY A 920 11.93 18.97 33.25
C GLY A 920 11.01 17.87 33.79
N ARG A 921 10.63 16.92 32.93
CA ARG A 921 9.84 15.74 33.35
C ARG A 921 10.51 14.43 32.93
N ILE A 922 10.40 13.41 33.78
CA ILE A 922 10.80 12.04 33.48
C ILE A 922 9.53 11.20 33.39
N PHE A 923 9.29 10.58 32.24
CA PHE A 923 8.16 9.68 31.99
C PHE A 923 8.61 8.23 32.07
N VAL A 924 7.72 7.34 32.52
CA VAL A 924 7.95 5.89 32.52
C VAL A 924 7.00 5.21 31.56
N ALA A 925 7.55 4.58 30.52
CA ALA A 925 6.77 3.96 29.46
C ALA A 925 6.34 2.52 29.78
N HIS A 926 6.90 1.88 30.82
CA HIS A 926 6.60 0.48 31.18
C HIS A 926 7.08 0.14 32.61
N ALA A 927 6.70 0.90 33.64
CA ALA A 927 7.21 0.71 35.02
C ALA A 927 6.24 1.17 36.13
N ASP A 928 4.95 0.88 35.96
CA ASP A 928 3.87 1.56 36.66
C ASP A 928 2.70 0.64 37.07
N LEU A 929 2.93 -0.67 37.24
CA LEU A 929 1.89 -1.63 37.65
C LEU A 929 1.17 -1.20 38.95
N HIS A 930 1.90 -0.64 39.90
CA HIS A 930 1.37 -0.16 41.18
C HIS A 930 0.56 1.13 41.07
N SER A 931 0.60 1.84 39.94
CA SER A 931 -0.14 3.09 39.71
C SER A 931 -1.18 3.00 38.58
N HIS A 932 -0.98 2.16 37.57
CA HIS A 932 -1.84 2.02 36.39
C HIS A 932 -2.44 0.61 36.23
N GLY A 933 -2.21 -0.29 37.19
CA GLY A 933 -2.91 -1.59 37.28
C GLY A 933 -2.56 -2.55 36.15
N ALA A 934 -3.45 -3.51 35.89
CA ALA A 934 -3.23 -4.61 34.94
C ALA A 934 -2.96 -4.17 33.49
N ALA A 935 -3.31 -2.92 33.12
CA ALA A 935 -2.98 -2.34 31.81
C ALA A 935 -1.49 -2.01 31.66
N ALA A 936 -0.73 -1.84 32.75
CA ALA A 936 0.65 -1.37 32.70
C ALA A 936 1.55 -2.18 31.73
N PRO A 937 1.52 -3.53 31.74
CA PRO A 937 2.29 -4.36 30.81
C PRO A 937 1.63 -4.64 29.46
N ASP A 938 0.37 -4.23 29.25
CA ASP A 938 -0.41 -4.55 28.05
C ASP A 938 0.07 -3.71 26.85
N LEU A 939 0.31 -4.33 25.68
CA LEU A 939 0.66 -3.57 24.47
C LEU A 939 -0.54 -2.84 23.87
N GLY A 940 -1.77 -3.28 24.14
CA GLY A 940 -2.99 -2.63 23.67
C GLY A 940 -3.17 -1.20 24.19
N ILE A 941 -2.58 -0.87 25.35
CA ILE A 941 -2.60 0.51 25.88
C ILE A 941 -1.42 1.36 25.38
N ALA A 942 -0.45 0.76 24.67
CA ALA A 942 0.80 1.44 24.33
C ALA A 942 0.60 2.71 23.47
N PRO A 943 -0.21 2.69 22.39
CA PRO A 943 -0.48 3.90 21.61
C PRO A 943 -1.13 5.00 22.46
N TYR A 944 -2.12 4.65 23.28
CA TYR A 944 -2.80 5.57 24.19
C TYR A 944 -1.82 6.20 25.19
N ARG A 945 -0.97 5.39 25.83
CA ARG A 945 0.07 5.86 26.75
C ARG A 945 1.00 6.86 26.07
N ASN A 946 1.46 6.53 24.87
CA ASN A 946 2.36 7.39 24.12
C ASN A 946 1.69 8.73 23.75
N ALA A 947 0.42 8.72 23.37
CA ALA A 947 -0.37 9.93 23.14
C ALA A 947 -0.51 10.78 24.41
N VAL A 948 -0.78 10.16 25.57
CA VAL A 948 -0.82 10.86 26.88
C VAL A 948 0.51 11.53 27.18
N ILE A 949 1.63 10.81 26.99
CA ILE A 949 2.98 11.34 27.22
C ILE A 949 3.28 12.50 26.27
N LEU A 950 2.99 12.37 24.97
CA LEU A 950 3.24 13.43 23.98
C LEU A 950 2.38 14.67 24.24
N ASN A 951 1.10 14.51 24.57
CA ASN A 951 0.24 15.62 24.98
C ASN A 951 0.80 16.35 26.21
N ALA A 952 1.35 15.61 27.18
CA ALA A 952 1.98 16.19 28.37
C ALA A 952 3.32 16.90 28.08
N ILE A 953 4.12 16.38 27.14
CA ILE A 953 5.39 16.98 26.70
C ILE A 953 5.14 18.29 25.94
N VAL A 954 4.20 18.27 24.98
CA VAL A 954 3.90 19.47 24.16
C VAL A 954 3.07 20.49 24.96
N GLY A 955 2.37 20.06 26.01
CA GLY A 955 1.54 20.92 26.84
C GLY A 955 0.19 21.28 26.22
N ARG A 956 -0.22 20.56 25.17
CA ARG A 956 -1.54 20.66 24.52
C ARG A 956 -1.93 19.31 23.93
N GLU A 957 -3.21 19.15 23.60
CA GLU A 957 -3.67 17.98 22.87
C GLU A 957 -3.13 18.02 21.42
N VAL A 958 -2.14 17.16 21.14
CA VAL A 958 -1.63 16.87 19.78
C VAL A 958 -2.26 15.59 19.23
N TYR A 959 -2.59 14.65 20.12
CA TYR A 959 -3.34 13.45 19.82
C TYR A 959 -4.62 13.41 20.64
N ARG A 960 -5.76 13.24 19.96
CA ARG A 960 -7.05 13.10 20.62
C ARG A 960 -7.10 11.81 21.42
N LEU A 961 -7.43 11.90 22.71
CA LEU A 961 -7.60 10.73 23.57
C LEU A 961 -9.06 10.24 23.54
N PRO A 962 -9.31 8.91 23.51
CA PRO A 962 -10.66 8.36 23.53
C PRO A 962 -11.37 8.63 24.87
N ILE A 963 -12.60 9.13 24.78
CA ILE A 963 -13.40 9.55 25.94
C ILE A 963 -14.09 8.35 26.61
N SER A 964 -14.75 7.50 25.80
CA SER A 964 -15.41 6.27 26.26
C SER A 964 -14.64 5.04 25.76
N THR A 965 -14.21 4.19 26.68
CA THR A 965 -13.36 3.03 26.37
C THR A 965 -13.82 1.74 27.03
N ALA A 966 -14.96 1.74 27.73
CA ALA A 966 -15.53 0.59 28.41
C ALA A 966 -17.05 0.73 28.49
N PHE A 967 -17.78 -0.39 28.43
CA PHE A 967 -19.21 -0.44 28.75
C PHE A 967 -19.46 -0.43 30.26
N SER A 968 -18.50 -0.91 31.06
CA SER A 968 -18.57 -0.94 32.52
C SER A 968 -18.26 0.42 33.13
N THR A 969 -19.05 0.79 34.14
CA THR A 969 -18.73 1.89 35.05
C THR A 969 -18.05 1.31 36.29
N PHE A 970 -16.81 1.74 36.57
CA PHE A 970 -16.03 1.22 37.71
C PHE A 970 -16.25 2.00 39.01
N ASP A 971 -16.68 3.26 38.91
CA ASP A 971 -16.94 4.11 40.05
C ASP A 971 -18.24 3.73 40.80
N ALA A 972 -18.31 4.09 42.08
CA ALA A 972 -19.51 3.90 42.88
C ALA A 972 -20.64 4.85 42.42
N PRO A 973 -21.92 4.41 42.41
CA PRO A 973 -23.05 5.29 42.06
C PRO A 973 -23.05 6.58 42.89
N GLY A 974 -23.23 7.73 42.23
CA GLY A 974 -23.27 9.04 42.88
C GLY A 974 -21.90 9.71 43.10
N SER A 975 -20.79 9.10 42.64
CA SER A 975 -19.53 9.82 42.52
C SER A 975 -19.63 10.86 41.40
N ASP A 976 -19.63 12.14 41.75
CA ASP A 976 -19.74 13.28 40.83
C ASP A 976 -18.52 13.31 39.88
N THR A 977 -18.60 12.59 38.76
CA THR A 977 -17.50 12.47 37.78
C THR A 977 -17.99 12.45 36.34
N GLY A 978 -19.31 12.60 36.11
CA GLY A 978 -19.92 12.65 34.80
C GLY A 978 -19.90 14.05 34.19
N ALA A 979 -18.73 14.49 33.70
CA ALA A 979 -18.51 15.46 32.61
C ALA A 979 -17.15 16.15 32.77
N PHE A 980 -16.10 15.59 32.16
CA PHE A 980 -14.91 16.39 31.81
C PHE A 980 -14.92 16.63 30.31
N VAL A 981 -15.51 17.77 29.93
CA VAL A 981 -15.17 18.49 28.70
C VAL A 981 -13.86 19.22 28.97
N SER A 982 -12.87 19.06 28.08
CA SER A 982 -11.55 19.71 28.00
C SER A 982 -11.18 20.70 29.12
N ALA A 983 -10.26 20.31 30.01
CA ALA A 983 -9.49 21.28 30.79
C ALA A 983 -8.15 21.55 30.06
N HIS A 984 -7.98 22.76 29.54
CA HIS A 984 -6.69 23.28 29.09
C HIS A 984 -5.71 23.31 30.27
N PRO A 985 -4.41 22.99 30.08
CA PRO A 985 -3.42 23.05 31.14
C PRO A 985 -2.96 24.50 31.33
N GLY A 986 -3.56 25.21 32.28
CA GLY A 986 -3.06 26.52 32.70
C GLY A 986 -4.07 27.34 33.46
N GLU A 987 -4.40 26.97 34.69
CA GLU A 987 -4.81 27.95 35.71
C GLU A 987 -4.70 27.37 37.12
N SER A 988 -4.08 28.15 38.01
CA SER A 988 -3.81 27.86 39.41
C SER A 988 -5.09 27.76 40.24
N ALA A 989 -5.16 26.75 41.11
CA ALA A 989 -6.20 26.60 42.10
C ALA A 989 -6.24 27.78 43.09
N VAL A 990 -7.37 28.47 43.16
CA VAL A 990 -7.76 29.31 44.30
C VAL A 990 -9.17 28.91 44.73
N LEU A 991 -9.30 28.45 45.97
CA LEU A 991 -10.54 28.15 46.68
C LEU A 991 -11.14 29.42 47.30
N ALA A 992 -12.45 29.66 47.15
CA ALA A 992 -13.41 30.16 48.17
C ALA A 992 -14.84 30.35 47.55
N PRO A 993 -15.93 30.55 48.32
CA PRO A 993 -16.86 29.50 48.74
C PRO A 993 -18.32 29.69 48.25
N ALA A 994 -19.16 28.71 48.58
CA ALA A 994 -20.56 28.53 48.20
C ALA A 994 -21.49 29.75 48.41
N CYS A 995 -22.46 29.90 47.49
CA CYS A 995 -23.76 30.50 47.79
C CYS A 995 -24.86 30.02 46.83
N ASP A 996 -26.04 29.78 47.40
CA ASP A 996 -27.30 29.29 46.83
C ASP A 996 -27.85 30.10 45.64
N SER A 997 -28.51 29.43 44.68
CA SER A 997 -29.96 29.53 44.44
C SER A 997 -30.39 28.91 43.10
N ALA A 998 -31.45 28.10 43.17
CA ALA A 998 -32.14 27.37 42.10
C ALA A 998 -33.01 28.28 41.18
N PRO A 999 -33.90 27.74 40.31
CA PRO A 999 -33.73 26.81 39.18
C PRO A 999 -34.39 27.34 37.88
N ARG A 1000 -34.23 26.62 36.75
CA ARG A 1000 -35.12 26.48 35.55
C ARG A 1000 -34.26 26.04 34.34
N HIS A 1001 -34.66 25.25 33.33
CA HIS A 1001 -35.94 24.74 32.86
C HIS A 1001 -35.66 23.49 32.00
N ALA A 1002 -36.63 22.57 31.98
CA ALA A 1002 -36.64 21.31 31.23
C ALA A 1002 -36.85 21.47 29.71
N LEU A 1003 -36.41 20.48 28.92
CA LEU A 1003 -37.06 20.07 27.66
C LEU A 1003 -36.90 18.56 27.41
N ARG A 1004 -37.92 17.84 27.90
CA ARG A 1004 -38.67 16.70 27.32
C ARG A 1004 -37.97 15.73 26.35
N ARG A 1005 -37.83 14.48 26.81
CA ARG A 1005 -38.09 13.26 26.01
C ARG A 1005 -39.44 12.65 26.48
N THR A 1006 -40.32 12.32 25.55
CA THR A 1006 -41.49 11.48 25.82
C THR A 1006 -41.23 10.06 25.29
N ALA A 1007 -41.20 9.12 26.22
CA ALA A 1007 -41.35 7.68 26.00
C ALA A 1007 -42.84 7.30 26.02
N GLY A 1008 -43.17 6.09 25.55
CA GLY A 1008 -44.39 5.41 25.97
C GLY A 1008 -44.95 4.39 24.97
N ASP A 1009 -44.33 3.21 24.90
CA ASP A 1009 -44.83 1.88 25.31
C ASP A 1009 -46.33 1.48 25.09
N PRO A 1010 -46.69 0.17 25.10
CA PRO A 1010 -47.52 -0.45 24.07
C PRO A 1010 -48.77 -1.13 24.66
N THR A 1011 -49.44 -1.89 23.79
CA THR A 1011 -50.21 -3.13 24.02
C THR A 1011 -51.72 -3.09 23.77
N ARG A 1012 -52.13 -4.21 23.14
CA ARG A 1012 -53.46 -4.83 22.93
C ARG A 1012 -54.34 -4.20 21.85
N SER A 1013 -55.11 -4.93 21.05
CA SER A 1013 -55.22 -6.35 20.66
C SER A 1013 -56.45 -6.47 19.73
N GLY A 1014 -56.45 -7.38 18.75
CA GLY A 1014 -57.65 -7.77 17.98
C GLY A 1014 -57.33 -7.95 16.48
N ALA A 1015 -56.85 -9.12 16.03
CA ALA A 1015 -57.62 -10.30 15.57
C ALA A 1015 -58.52 -9.97 14.35
N CYS A 1016 -58.58 -10.72 13.23
CA CYS A 1016 -58.32 -12.14 12.98
C CYS A 1016 -58.30 -12.40 11.45
N ARG A 1017 -57.49 -13.38 11.00
CA ARG A 1017 -57.67 -14.34 9.88
C ARG A 1017 -58.17 -13.86 8.49
N ALA A 1018 -57.33 -14.06 7.47
CA ALA A 1018 -57.43 -15.16 6.47
C ALA A 1018 -56.06 -15.36 5.80
#